data_AF-A0A9D1C775-F1
#
_entry.id   AF-A0A9D1C775-F1
#
_cell.length_a   1.000
_cell.length_b   1.000
_cell.length_c   1.000
_cell.angle_alpha   90.00
_cell.angle_beta   90.00
_cell.angle_gamma   90.00
#
_symmetry.space_group_name_H-M   'P 1'
#
loop_
_entity.id
_entity.type
_entity.pdbx_description
1 polymer ?
#
loop_
_entity_poly.entity_id
_entity_poly.type
_entity_poly.pdbx_seq_one_letter_code
_entity_poly.pdbx_strand_id
1 'polypeptide(L)'
;MLYRTYRYSQWDGSQRIFEFDADQLMDLLSEDILNHGDVMQALRDMLRQGLQDRDGQQMPGLRELMEQLKNQRRQQLQQHNMDSVVDDLKERLEDIVQTERDGIKRRLDEAREQVDAQADSQDGEDRAQMEGLLDLLQKRADNNREKLDDLPESPAGQIKELLEYDFIDPEAQQKFQDLLDALKSQMAQNMGQQMMDQVKGMSEEDMAATREMMRQLNQMIKDKLAGQEPDFDGFMQQFGKMFGDNPPQSFDELMEQMQQQLAQAQSMLDSMSPEARREMEDALAQALDPETQREMAQFASLMEQLMPMDDLRRQYPFLGDDSLTMEQAMEMMRGLQELDQLEQSLQEAMRTGNMDDIDPDKLAELLGEEARKIYDELDRLRKLLQESGYVTGDDKMDLTARGIRRIGQKALKEVFTHLKKDRIGNHMMDARGANGDLLGETKPYEFGDPFQVDLQATVRNAVLRGGPQVPVKLSPEDFEVFRNEHMTRSATVLLLDQSRSMGLFNNWQAAKKVTLALMALMRSQYPRDSLHIVGFSDYAREIKEEDLAKCTWNAWVSGTNLHHALMLSRKLLSKEKGGNRQILVVTDGEPTAHLEGDRSFFAYPPSHRTELETLKEVRRCTQEDIVINTFMLENNYQLVNFVERMTRINSGRAFYSSAANLGEYLLVDYVTNRRKRVSA
;
A
#
# COMPACT_ATOMS: atom_id res chain seq x y z
N MET A 1 0.23 38.48 -8.86
CA MET A 1 0.56 37.43 -9.85
C MET A 1 2.05 37.20 -9.78
N LEU A 2 2.50 36.11 -9.16
CA LEU A 2 3.90 35.68 -9.23
C LEU A 2 4.03 34.83 -10.50
N TYR A 3 4.91 35.23 -11.40
CA TYR A 3 5.19 34.51 -12.65
C TYR A 3 5.77 33.13 -12.32
N ARG A 4 5.05 32.05 -12.66
CA ARG A 4 5.61 30.69 -12.68
C ARG A 4 6.66 30.63 -13.80
N THR A 5 7.89 30.30 -13.43
CA THR A 5 8.99 30.09 -14.38
C THR A 5 9.00 28.61 -14.74
N TYR A 6 8.67 28.28 -16.00
CA TYR A 6 8.75 26.92 -16.51
C TYR A 6 10.14 26.70 -17.11
N ARG A 7 10.84 25.66 -16.66
CA ARG A 7 12.16 25.27 -17.17
C ARG A 7 12.00 23.94 -17.89
N TYR A 8 12.19 23.96 -19.21
CA TYR A 8 12.17 22.74 -20.03
C TYR A 8 13.61 22.26 -20.21
N SER A 9 13.84 20.97 -20.00
CA SER A 9 15.10 20.29 -20.31
C SER A 9 14.81 19.11 -21.25
N GLN A 10 15.80 18.74 -22.05
CA GLN A 10 15.73 17.53 -22.86
C GLN A 10 15.67 16.31 -21.93
N TRP A 11 14.78 15.36 -22.21
CA TRP A 11 14.62 14.14 -21.42
C TRP A 11 15.89 13.27 -21.52
N ASP A 12 16.61 13.11 -20.42
CA ASP A 12 17.86 12.34 -20.31
C ASP A 12 17.74 11.18 -19.29
N GLY A 13 16.54 10.95 -18.77
CA GLY A 13 16.26 9.90 -17.79
C GLY A 13 16.60 10.26 -16.35
N SER A 14 17.23 11.43 -16.10
CA SER A 14 17.51 11.94 -14.74
C SER A 14 16.41 12.86 -14.21
N GLN A 15 15.45 13.26 -15.04
CA GLN A 15 14.31 14.10 -14.65
C GLN A 15 13.39 13.32 -13.71
N ARG A 16 13.09 13.92 -12.55
CA ARG A 16 12.12 13.39 -11.59
C ARG A 16 10.74 13.89 -11.97
N ILE A 17 9.81 12.97 -12.20
CA ILE A 17 8.45 13.26 -12.70
C ILE A 17 7.57 13.83 -11.56
N PHE A 18 7.82 13.40 -10.32
CA PHE A 18 7.12 13.84 -9.12
C PHE A 18 8.15 14.30 -8.09
N GLU A 19 8.16 15.59 -7.73
CA GLU A 19 9.07 16.11 -6.71
C GLU A 19 8.28 16.69 -5.54
N PHE A 20 7.89 15.81 -4.62
CA PHE A 20 7.31 16.25 -3.35
C PHE A 20 8.42 16.55 -2.35
N ASP A 21 8.41 17.75 -1.79
CA ASP A 21 9.11 18.00 -0.54
C ASP A 21 8.28 17.47 0.65
N ALA A 22 8.92 17.27 1.81
CA ALA A 22 8.26 16.72 2.99
C ALA A 22 7.07 17.59 3.47
N ASP A 23 7.16 18.89 3.24
CA ASP A 23 6.15 19.88 3.62
C ASP A 23 4.90 19.76 2.75
N GLN A 24 5.07 19.56 1.45
CA GLN A 24 4.01 19.34 0.48
C GLN A 24 3.33 18.00 0.68
N LEU A 25 4.11 16.95 0.93
CA LEU A 25 3.56 15.63 1.24
C LEU A 25 2.69 15.67 2.51
N MET A 26 3.18 16.32 3.58
CA MET A 26 2.37 16.53 4.78
C MET A 26 1.13 17.38 4.51
N ASP A 27 1.24 18.40 3.66
CA ASP A 27 0.08 19.21 3.27
C ASP A 27 -0.96 18.35 2.53
N LEU A 28 -0.55 17.42 1.66
CA LEU A 28 -1.47 16.52 0.94
C LEU A 28 -2.16 15.55 1.91
N LEU A 29 -1.40 14.89 2.78
CA LEU A 29 -1.94 13.91 3.73
C LEU A 29 -2.75 14.53 4.87
N SER A 30 -2.56 15.82 5.16
CA SER A 30 -3.21 16.47 6.31
C SER A 30 -4.73 16.35 6.33
N GLU A 31 -5.41 16.37 5.18
CA GLU A 31 -6.88 16.25 5.13
C GLU A 31 -7.34 14.87 5.56
N ASP A 32 -6.70 13.82 5.05
CA ASP A 32 -7.01 12.44 5.40
C ASP A 32 -6.65 12.10 6.84
N ILE A 33 -5.54 12.64 7.34
CA ILE A 33 -5.14 12.52 8.74
C ILE A 33 -6.16 13.22 9.65
N LEU A 34 -6.67 14.39 9.26
CA LEU A 34 -7.71 15.08 10.05
C LEU A 34 -9.04 14.34 10.05
N ASN A 35 -9.41 13.74 8.91
CA ASN A 35 -10.61 12.93 8.72
C ASN A 35 -10.61 11.69 9.62
N HIS A 36 -9.58 10.86 9.48
CA HIS A 36 -9.56 9.52 10.08
C HIS A 36 -8.91 9.51 11.46
N GLY A 37 -8.06 10.50 11.77
CA GLY A 37 -7.28 10.54 13.01
C GLY A 37 -6.09 9.57 13.04
N ASP A 38 -5.79 8.93 11.92
CA ASP A 38 -4.75 7.91 11.79
C ASP A 38 -3.87 8.19 10.57
N VAL A 39 -2.56 8.29 10.81
CA VAL A 39 -1.55 8.50 9.77
C VAL A 39 -1.39 7.26 8.90
N MET A 40 -1.46 6.06 9.49
CA MET A 40 -1.32 4.80 8.75
C MET A 40 -2.48 4.59 7.79
N GLN A 41 -3.68 5.05 8.13
CA GLN A 41 -4.79 5.07 7.19
C GLN A 41 -4.51 5.98 6.00
N ALA A 42 -4.06 7.22 6.25
CA ALA A 42 -3.73 8.17 5.18
C ALA A 42 -2.58 7.67 4.28
N LEU A 43 -1.56 7.04 4.87
CA LEU A 43 -0.47 6.41 4.12
C LEU A 43 -0.96 5.23 3.29
N ARG A 44 -1.82 4.36 3.82
CA ARG A 44 -2.40 3.26 3.03
C ARG A 44 -3.24 3.77 1.88
N ASP A 45 -4.03 4.80 2.09
CA ASP A 45 -4.82 5.41 1.03
C ASP A 45 -3.94 6.04 -0.05
N MET A 46 -2.85 6.72 0.35
CA MET A 46 -1.80 7.22 -0.53
C MET A 46 -1.14 6.09 -1.35
N LEU A 47 -0.68 5.02 -0.71
CA LEU A 47 -0.05 3.89 -1.40
C LEU A 47 -1.02 3.21 -2.37
N ARG A 48 -2.28 3.05 -1.97
CA ARG A 48 -3.30 2.40 -2.78
C ARG A 48 -3.71 3.23 -3.98
N GLN A 49 -3.97 4.53 -3.80
CA GLN A 49 -4.53 5.40 -4.84
C GLN A 49 -3.47 6.18 -5.62
N GLY A 50 -2.25 6.25 -5.09
CA GLY A 50 -1.22 7.16 -5.57
C GLY A 50 -1.46 8.59 -5.08
N LEU A 51 -0.71 9.54 -5.66
CA LEU A 51 -0.79 10.96 -5.30
C LEU A 51 -1.02 11.82 -6.53
N GLN A 52 -1.68 12.95 -6.34
CA GLN A 52 -1.75 13.98 -7.36
C GLN A 52 -0.89 15.17 -6.95
N ASP A 53 0.00 15.61 -7.83
CA ASP A 53 0.75 16.84 -7.63
C ASP A 53 -0.10 18.08 -7.96
N ARG A 54 0.36 19.26 -7.51
CA ARG A 54 -0.25 20.58 -7.72
C ARG A 54 -0.45 20.97 -9.18
N ASP A 55 0.33 20.39 -10.08
CA ASP A 55 0.16 20.58 -11.53
C ASP A 55 -0.81 19.58 -12.16
N GLY A 56 -1.50 18.76 -11.35
CA GLY A 56 -2.55 17.84 -11.78
C GLY A 56 -2.03 16.50 -12.29
N GLN A 57 -0.72 16.28 -12.27
CA GLN A 57 -0.11 15.00 -12.64
C GLN A 57 -0.42 13.95 -11.58
N GLN A 58 -0.94 12.81 -12.03
CA GLN A 58 -1.27 11.66 -11.17
C GLN A 58 -0.09 10.71 -11.14
N MET A 59 0.45 10.46 -9.95
CA MET A 59 1.31 9.33 -9.67
C MET A 59 0.44 8.09 -9.48
N PRO A 60 0.72 7.00 -10.22
CA PRO A 60 0.08 5.71 -9.99
C PRO A 60 0.30 5.19 -8.57
N GLY A 61 -0.69 4.50 -8.03
CA GLY A 61 -0.58 3.75 -6.78
C GLY A 61 -0.35 2.25 -7.00
N LEU A 62 -0.21 1.51 -5.90
CA LEU A 62 -0.10 0.04 -5.93
C LEU A 62 -1.34 -0.62 -6.56
N ARG A 63 -2.52 0.02 -6.50
CA ARG A 63 -3.73 -0.47 -7.17
C ARG A 63 -3.58 -0.51 -8.69
N GLU A 64 -2.93 0.49 -9.26
CA GLU A 64 -2.72 0.55 -10.71
C GLU A 64 -1.69 -0.48 -11.15
N LEU A 65 -0.60 -0.65 -10.40
CA LEU A 65 0.37 -1.74 -10.63
C LEU A 65 -0.31 -3.12 -10.55
N MET A 66 -1.19 -3.32 -9.57
CA MET A 66 -1.98 -4.55 -9.47
C MET A 66 -2.92 -4.75 -10.66
N GLU A 67 -3.54 -3.69 -11.16
CA GLU A 67 -4.39 -3.75 -12.34
C GLU A 67 -3.58 -4.12 -13.59
N GLN A 68 -2.37 -3.56 -13.73
CA GLN A 68 -1.43 -3.92 -14.78
C GLN A 68 -1.03 -5.41 -14.70
N LEU A 69 -0.66 -5.93 -13.52
CA LEU A 69 -0.37 -7.36 -13.32
C LEU A 69 -1.56 -8.24 -13.72
N LYS A 70 -2.76 -7.86 -13.29
CA LYS A 70 -3.99 -8.59 -13.63
C LYS A 70 -4.26 -8.62 -15.13
N ASN A 71 -3.99 -7.50 -15.81
CA ASN A 71 -4.15 -7.39 -17.25
C ASN A 71 -3.10 -8.23 -17.99
N GLN A 72 -1.84 -8.21 -17.55
CA GLN A 72 -0.78 -9.04 -18.10
C GLN A 72 -1.09 -10.54 -17.93
N ARG A 73 -1.49 -10.97 -16.73
CA ARG A 73 -1.95 -12.34 -16.49
C ARG A 73 -3.10 -12.72 -17.42
N ARG A 74 -4.13 -11.86 -17.52
CA ARG A 74 -5.29 -12.13 -18.39
C ARG A 74 -4.87 -12.24 -19.87
N GLN A 75 -3.95 -11.39 -20.32
CA GLN A 75 -3.45 -11.43 -21.69
C GLN A 75 -2.76 -12.77 -22.00
N GLN A 76 -1.88 -13.24 -21.12
CA GLN A 76 -1.21 -14.54 -21.26
C GLN A 76 -2.24 -15.69 -21.36
N LEU A 77 -3.23 -15.71 -20.47
CA LEU A 77 -4.28 -16.73 -20.47
C LEU A 77 -5.21 -16.69 -21.69
N GLN A 78 -5.38 -15.51 -22.31
CA GLN A 78 -6.22 -15.33 -23.49
C GLN A 78 -5.52 -15.64 -24.81
N GLN A 79 -4.18 -15.63 -24.84
CA GLN A 79 -3.42 -15.87 -26.05
C GLN A 79 -3.17 -17.36 -26.26
N HIS A 80 -2.85 -18.08 -25.19
CA HIS A 80 -2.34 -19.45 -25.27
C HIS A 80 -3.36 -20.52 -24.87
N ASN A 81 -3.15 -21.72 -25.41
CA ASN A 81 -3.89 -22.93 -25.07
C ASN A 81 -2.98 -23.97 -24.41
N MET A 82 -3.32 -24.41 -23.20
CA MET A 82 -2.53 -25.44 -22.49
C MET A 82 -2.71 -26.84 -23.09
N ASP A 83 -3.84 -27.13 -23.73
CA ASP A 83 -4.11 -28.45 -24.34
C ASP A 83 -3.20 -28.74 -25.53
N SER A 84 -2.71 -27.69 -26.19
CA SER A 84 -1.83 -27.79 -27.35
C SER A 84 -0.48 -28.47 -27.08
N VAL A 85 -0.08 -28.58 -25.81
CA VAL A 85 1.13 -29.33 -25.40
C VAL A 85 1.00 -30.81 -25.77
N VAL A 86 -0.21 -31.37 -25.64
CA VAL A 86 -0.49 -32.76 -26.03
C VAL A 86 -0.63 -32.88 -27.55
N ASP A 87 -1.13 -31.84 -28.22
CA ASP A 87 -1.18 -31.81 -29.67
C ASP A 87 0.22 -31.76 -30.30
N ASP A 88 1.17 -30.99 -29.73
CA ASP A 88 2.60 -31.00 -30.14
C ASP A 88 3.21 -32.40 -29.99
N LEU A 89 2.89 -33.11 -28.90
CA LEU A 89 3.33 -34.49 -28.70
C LEU A 89 2.78 -35.42 -29.78
N LYS A 90 1.49 -35.30 -30.13
CA LYS A 90 0.85 -36.07 -31.21
C LYS A 90 1.51 -35.80 -32.55
N GLU A 91 1.75 -34.53 -32.89
CA GLU A 91 2.37 -34.14 -34.17
C GLU A 91 3.79 -34.71 -34.31
N ARG A 92 4.59 -34.68 -33.24
CA ARG A 92 5.93 -35.28 -33.26
C ARG A 92 5.90 -36.80 -33.44
N LEU A 93 4.96 -37.49 -32.79
CA LEU A 93 4.79 -38.94 -32.95
C LEU A 93 4.35 -39.28 -34.38
N GLU A 94 3.45 -38.48 -34.96
CA GLU A 94 3.03 -38.64 -36.35
C GLU A 94 4.21 -38.44 -37.33
N ASP A 95 5.06 -37.43 -37.10
CA ASP A 95 6.28 -37.21 -37.90
C ASP A 95 7.26 -38.40 -37.80
N ILE A 96 7.43 -39.00 -36.61
CA ILE A 96 8.25 -40.20 -36.41
C ILE A 96 7.70 -41.38 -37.20
N VAL A 97 6.40 -41.65 -37.07
CA VAL A 97 5.72 -42.75 -37.79
C VAL A 97 5.80 -42.53 -39.30
N GLN A 98 5.62 -41.31 -39.77
CA GLN A 98 5.71 -40.98 -41.19
C GLN A 98 7.15 -41.11 -41.71
N THR A 99 8.15 -40.68 -40.95
CA THR A 99 9.57 -40.84 -41.28
C THR A 99 9.93 -42.33 -41.40
N GLU A 100 9.48 -43.17 -40.48
CA GLU A 100 9.68 -44.63 -40.54
C GLU A 100 8.98 -45.24 -41.76
N ARG A 101 7.73 -44.87 -42.04
CA ARG A 101 6.99 -45.35 -43.22
C ARG A 101 7.72 -45.04 -44.52
N ASP A 102 8.30 -43.85 -44.64
CA ASP A 102 9.02 -43.44 -45.84
C ASP A 102 10.43 -44.05 -45.90
N GLY A 103 11.09 -44.26 -44.75
CA GLY A 103 12.34 -45.00 -44.66
C GLY A 103 12.20 -46.49 -45.02
N ILE A 104 11.11 -47.15 -44.61
CA ILE A 104 10.78 -48.52 -45.00
C ILE A 104 10.65 -48.62 -46.53
N LYS A 105 9.92 -47.69 -47.17
CA LYS A 105 9.78 -47.66 -48.64
C LYS A 105 11.13 -47.48 -49.31
N ARG A 106 11.94 -46.51 -48.84
CA ARG A 106 13.26 -46.21 -49.38
C ARG A 106 14.20 -47.43 -49.33
N ARG A 107 14.28 -48.10 -48.18
CA ARG A 107 15.08 -49.32 -47.99
C ARG A 107 14.60 -50.48 -48.86
N LEU A 108 13.29 -50.64 -49.03
CA LEU A 108 12.72 -51.66 -49.91
C LEU A 108 13.04 -51.39 -51.39
N ASP A 109 12.93 -50.15 -51.83
CA ASP A 109 13.21 -49.73 -53.20
C ASP A 109 14.71 -49.85 -53.52
N GLU A 110 15.59 -49.42 -52.61
CA GLU A 110 17.05 -49.61 -52.74
C GLU A 110 17.43 -51.09 -52.82
N ALA A 111 16.83 -51.95 -51.99
CA ALA A 111 17.08 -53.39 -52.02
C ALA A 111 16.57 -54.05 -53.31
N ARG A 112 15.44 -53.59 -53.86
CA ARG A 112 14.93 -54.05 -55.17
C ARG A 112 15.84 -53.62 -56.31
N GLU A 113 16.28 -52.37 -56.33
CA GLU A 113 17.21 -51.86 -57.34
C GLU A 113 18.55 -52.59 -57.32
N GLN A 114 19.06 -52.98 -56.14
CA GLN A 114 20.29 -53.78 -56.02
C GLN A 114 20.15 -55.19 -56.58
N VAL A 115 18.98 -55.84 -56.41
CA VAL A 115 18.67 -57.14 -57.00
C VAL A 115 18.49 -57.05 -58.51
N ASP A 116 17.83 -55.99 -59.00
CA ASP A 116 17.63 -55.75 -60.43
C ASP A 116 18.94 -55.37 -61.15
N ALA A 117 19.84 -54.62 -60.51
CA ALA A 117 21.14 -54.24 -61.08
C ALA A 117 22.13 -55.42 -61.22
N GLN A 118 22.00 -56.47 -60.39
CA GLN A 118 22.80 -57.70 -60.51
C GLN A 118 22.14 -58.77 -61.38
N ALA A 119 20.92 -58.56 -61.88
CA ALA A 119 20.26 -59.47 -62.81
C ALA A 119 21.00 -59.64 -64.16
N ASP A 120 21.93 -58.73 -64.49
CA ASP A 120 22.78 -58.74 -65.69
C ASP A 120 24.15 -59.46 -65.51
N SER A 121 24.51 -59.90 -64.29
CA SER A 121 25.76 -60.64 -64.00
C SER A 121 25.55 -62.17 -63.92
N GLN A 122 26.47 -62.95 -64.51
CA GLN A 122 26.34 -64.40 -64.76
C GLN A 122 26.55 -65.34 -63.54
N ASP A 123 26.62 -64.84 -62.31
CA ASP A 123 26.82 -65.66 -61.11
C ASP A 123 25.49 -65.91 -60.37
N GLY A 124 24.92 -67.11 -60.56
CA GLY A 124 23.60 -67.49 -60.05
C GLY A 124 23.52 -67.81 -58.55
N GLU A 125 24.65 -67.99 -57.85
CA GLU A 125 24.68 -68.27 -56.41
C GLU A 125 24.48 -67.01 -55.55
N ASP A 126 25.02 -65.86 -55.98
CA ASP A 126 24.89 -64.57 -55.27
C ASP A 126 23.48 -63.99 -55.39
N ARG A 127 22.83 -64.19 -56.55
CA ARG A 127 21.44 -63.78 -56.79
C ARG A 127 20.44 -64.46 -55.87
N ALA A 128 20.56 -65.78 -55.67
CA ALA A 128 19.65 -66.55 -54.81
C ALA A 128 19.77 -66.13 -53.34
N GLN A 129 20.97 -65.74 -52.89
CA GLN A 129 21.19 -65.21 -51.54
C GLN A 129 20.56 -63.82 -51.38
N MET A 130 20.69 -62.95 -52.39
CA MET A 130 20.16 -61.58 -52.33
C MET A 130 18.63 -61.52 -52.51
N GLU A 131 18.04 -62.39 -53.33
CA GLU A 131 16.59 -62.60 -53.41
C GLU A 131 16.03 -63.10 -52.06
N GLY A 132 16.75 -64.00 -51.37
CA GLY A 132 16.38 -64.44 -50.02
C GLY A 132 16.47 -63.34 -48.96
N LEU A 133 17.47 -62.45 -49.07
CA LEU A 133 17.61 -61.29 -48.19
C LEU A 133 16.50 -60.26 -48.43
N LEU A 134 16.11 -60.06 -49.70
CA LEU A 134 15.00 -59.20 -50.10
C LEU A 134 13.65 -59.73 -49.59
N ASP A 135 13.39 -61.04 -49.68
CA ASP A 135 12.17 -61.68 -49.13
C ASP A 135 12.10 -61.53 -47.60
N LEU A 136 13.23 -61.65 -46.91
CA LEU A 136 13.30 -61.43 -45.45
C LEU A 136 13.04 -59.96 -45.10
N LEU A 137 13.64 -59.02 -45.84
CA LEU A 137 13.44 -57.59 -45.65
C LEU A 137 12.00 -57.17 -45.98
N GLN A 138 11.38 -57.74 -47.01
CA GLN A 138 9.96 -57.55 -47.34
C GLN A 138 9.06 -58.04 -46.22
N LYS A 139 9.25 -59.27 -45.73
CA LYS A 139 8.49 -59.80 -44.59
C LYS A 139 8.64 -58.93 -43.34
N ARG A 140 9.85 -58.43 -43.06
CA ARG A 140 10.09 -57.52 -41.93
C ARG A 140 9.38 -56.18 -42.14
N ALA A 141 9.48 -55.60 -43.33
CA ALA A 141 8.83 -54.33 -43.68
C ALA A 141 7.30 -54.43 -43.64
N ASP A 142 6.72 -55.53 -44.11
CA ASP A 142 5.27 -55.75 -44.07
C ASP A 142 4.77 -55.89 -42.63
N ASN A 143 5.47 -56.69 -41.80
CA ASN A 143 5.17 -56.80 -40.37
C ASN A 143 5.28 -55.44 -39.64
N ASN A 144 6.31 -54.67 -39.96
CA ASN A 144 6.52 -53.34 -39.37
C ASN A 144 5.42 -52.36 -39.81
N ARG A 145 4.98 -52.39 -41.07
CA ARG A 145 3.87 -51.56 -41.56
C ARG A 145 2.55 -51.93 -40.90
N GLU A 146 2.25 -53.23 -40.74
CA GLU A 146 1.06 -53.70 -40.03
C GLU A 146 1.05 -53.19 -38.58
N LYS A 147 2.20 -53.26 -37.89
CA LYS A 147 2.35 -52.68 -36.54
C LYS A 147 2.15 -51.15 -36.51
N LEU A 148 2.64 -50.42 -37.50
CA LEU A 148 2.46 -48.96 -37.58
C LEU A 148 1.02 -48.58 -37.93
N ASP A 149 0.28 -49.43 -38.65
CA ASP A 149 -1.12 -49.22 -39.00
C ASP A 149 -2.08 -49.54 -37.82
N ASP A 150 -1.68 -50.49 -36.96
CA ASP A 150 -2.42 -50.89 -35.75
C ASP A 150 -2.06 -50.05 -34.49
N LEU A 151 -1.32 -48.95 -34.65
CA LEU A 151 -0.95 -48.08 -33.52
C LEU A 151 -2.20 -47.46 -32.85
N PRO A 152 -2.23 -47.40 -31.50
CA PRO A 152 -3.32 -46.72 -30.79
C PRO A 152 -3.46 -45.24 -31.18
N GLU A 153 -4.66 -44.67 -31.03
CA GLU A 153 -4.89 -43.23 -31.25
C GLU A 153 -4.29 -42.35 -30.13
N SER A 154 -4.01 -42.92 -28.95
CA SER A 154 -3.47 -42.15 -27.82
C SER A 154 -1.93 -42.05 -27.87
N PRO A 155 -1.34 -40.88 -27.54
CA PRO A 155 0.12 -40.69 -27.52
C PRO A 155 0.85 -41.71 -26.65
N ALA A 156 0.31 -41.98 -25.46
CA ALA A 156 0.89 -42.95 -24.54
C ALA A 156 0.90 -44.38 -25.10
N GLY A 157 -0.17 -44.76 -25.82
CA GLY A 157 -0.24 -46.06 -26.49
C GLY A 157 0.78 -46.18 -27.63
N GLN A 158 0.94 -45.12 -28.42
CA GLN A 158 1.95 -45.06 -29.48
C GLN A 158 3.37 -45.15 -28.92
N ILE A 159 3.69 -44.38 -27.87
CA ILE A 159 5.01 -44.44 -27.22
C ILE A 159 5.30 -45.86 -26.72
N LYS A 160 4.31 -46.52 -26.10
CA LYS A 160 4.49 -47.89 -25.60
C LYS A 160 4.79 -48.90 -26.70
N GLU A 161 4.05 -48.88 -27.79
CA GLU A 161 4.30 -49.79 -28.93
C GLU A 161 5.63 -49.45 -29.63
N LEU A 162 5.98 -48.17 -29.74
CA LEU A 162 7.23 -47.72 -30.35
C LEU A 162 8.47 -48.02 -29.50
N LEU A 163 8.34 -48.16 -28.17
CA LEU A 163 9.43 -48.60 -27.29
C LEU A 163 9.89 -50.04 -27.58
N GLU A 164 8.96 -50.91 -27.95
CA GLU A 164 9.24 -52.32 -28.33
C GLU A 164 9.40 -52.48 -29.85
N TYR A 165 9.31 -51.38 -30.61
CA TYR A 165 9.37 -51.38 -32.06
C TYR A 165 10.83 -51.38 -32.57
N ASP A 166 11.05 -52.17 -33.61
CA ASP A 166 12.37 -52.36 -34.23
C ASP A 166 12.44 -51.55 -35.52
N PHE A 167 12.97 -50.32 -35.41
CA PHE A 167 13.06 -49.33 -36.48
C PHE A 167 13.94 -49.79 -37.64
N ILE A 168 13.45 -49.62 -38.87
CA ILE A 168 14.22 -49.86 -40.09
C ILE A 168 14.99 -48.59 -40.50
N ASP A 169 14.39 -47.43 -40.28
CA ASP A 169 14.98 -46.14 -40.59
C ASP A 169 15.75 -45.55 -39.39
N PRO A 170 17.06 -45.25 -39.54
CA PRO A 170 17.86 -44.71 -38.45
C PRO A 170 17.49 -43.27 -38.07
N GLU A 171 16.89 -42.50 -38.99
CA GLU A 171 16.42 -41.13 -38.70
C GLU A 171 15.16 -41.18 -37.84
N ALA A 172 14.21 -42.07 -38.15
CA ALA A 172 13.02 -42.27 -37.33
C ALA A 172 13.37 -42.77 -35.91
N GLN A 173 14.34 -43.69 -35.80
CA GLN A 173 14.84 -44.15 -34.52
C GLN A 173 15.45 -43.00 -33.70
N GLN A 174 16.26 -42.15 -34.33
CA GLN A 174 16.85 -40.99 -33.66
C GLN A 174 15.78 -40.00 -33.20
N LYS A 175 14.81 -39.66 -34.05
CA LYS A 175 13.71 -38.76 -33.69
C LYS A 175 12.89 -39.29 -32.51
N PHE A 176 12.62 -40.60 -32.47
CA PHE A 176 11.92 -41.22 -31.35
C PHE A 176 12.74 -41.18 -30.06
N GLN A 177 14.05 -41.44 -30.17
CA GLN A 177 14.95 -41.36 -29.03
C GLN A 177 15.08 -39.91 -28.51
N ASP A 178 15.15 -38.92 -29.40
CA ASP A 178 15.15 -37.50 -29.04
C ASP A 178 13.83 -37.09 -28.34
N LEU A 179 12.69 -37.63 -28.76
CA LEU A 179 11.40 -37.40 -28.10
C LEU A 179 11.35 -38.01 -26.69
N LEU A 180 11.83 -39.24 -26.53
CA LEU A 180 11.93 -39.88 -25.22
C LEU A 180 12.90 -39.13 -24.31
N ASP A 181 14.03 -38.70 -24.84
CA ASP A 181 15.03 -37.93 -24.10
C ASP A 181 14.48 -36.55 -23.72
N ALA A 182 13.69 -35.90 -24.58
CA ALA A 182 13.00 -34.65 -24.25
C ALA A 182 11.98 -34.83 -23.11
N LEU A 183 11.14 -35.88 -23.16
CA LEU A 183 10.17 -36.19 -22.09
C LEU A 183 10.87 -36.49 -20.76
N LYS A 184 11.96 -37.27 -20.79
CA LYS A 184 12.78 -37.59 -19.60
C LYS A 184 13.51 -36.36 -19.07
N SER A 185 14.10 -35.56 -19.96
CA SER A 185 14.79 -34.32 -19.64
C SER A 185 13.85 -33.34 -18.95
N GLN A 186 12.61 -33.23 -19.43
CA GLN A 186 11.62 -32.34 -18.83
C GLN A 186 11.28 -32.76 -17.39
N MET A 187 11.16 -34.06 -17.13
CA MET A 187 10.97 -34.58 -15.77
C MET A 187 12.21 -34.34 -14.88
N ALA A 188 13.41 -34.46 -15.43
CA ALA A 188 14.65 -34.17 -14.72
C ALA A 188 14.80 -32.67 -14.38
N GLN A 189 14.42 -31.77 -15.29
CA GLN A 189 14.39 -30.32 -15.05
C GLN A 189 13.44 -29.95 -13.90
N ASN A 190 12.31 -30.63 -13.77
CA ASN A 190 11.38 -30.46 -12.65
C ASN A 190 11.98 -30.87 -11.29
N MET A 191 13.11 -31.57 -11.26
CA MET A 191 13.81 -31.98 -10.05
C MET A 191 15.06 -31.12 -9.75
N GLY A 192 15.57 -30.35 -10.72
CA GLY A 192 16.73 -29.47 -10.53
C GLY A 192 17.25 -28.78 -11.80
N GLN A 193 17.60 -27.49 -11.69
CA GLN A 193 17.93 -26.59 -12.81
C GLN A 193 19.23 -26.96 -13.57
N GLN A 194 20.14 -27.73 -12.96
CA GLN A 194 21.44 -28.13 -13.54
C GLN A 194 21.57 -29.61 -13.92
N MET A 195 20.50 -30.43 -13.86
CA MET A 195 20.52 -31.77 -14.47
C MET A 195 20.79 -31.69 -15.99
N MET A 196 20.57 -30.53 -16.64
CA MET A 196 20.77 -30.30 -18.07
C MET A 196 22.14 -30.73 -18.64
N ASP A 197 23.24 -30.53 -17.91
CA ASP A 197 24.59 -30.82 -18.44
C ASP A 197 24.94 -32.32 -18.42
N GLN A 198 24.20 -33.12 -17.64
CA GLN A 198 24.38 -34.58 -17.54
C GLN A 198 23.28 -35.38 -18.28
N VAL A 199 22.21 -34.71 -18.73
CA VAL A 199 21.02 -35.37 -19.32
C VAL A 199 21.18 -35.75 -20.79
N LYS A 200 22.11 -35.14 -21.55
CA LYS A 200 22.41 -35.58 -22.92
C LYS A 200 23.08 -36.96 -22.91
N GLY A 201 22.26 -38.01 -23.00
CA GLY A 201 22.69 -39.41 -22.97
C GLY A 201 22.60 -40.05 -21.60
N MET A 202 21.51 -39.83 -20.85
CA MET A 202 21.25 -40.55 -19.59
C MET A 202 21.45 -42.05 -19.79
N SER A 203 22.46 -42.60 -19.13
CA SER A 203 22.70 -44.04 -19.09
C SER A 203 21.74 -44.69 -18.08
N GLU A 204 21.57 -46.01 -18.15
CA GLU A 204 20.83 -46.75 -17.10
C GLU A 204 21.41 -46.51 -15.69
N GLU A 205 22.70 -46.14 -15.60
CA GLU A 205 23.38 -45.79 -14.34
C GLU A 205 22.87 -44.46 -13.74
N ASP A 206 22.56 -43.47 -14.58
CA ASP A 206 22.09 -42.15 -14.11
C ASP A 206 20.64 -42.23 -13.58
N MET A 207 19.80 -43.07 -14.19
CA MET A 207 18.45 -43.36 -13.69
C MET A 207 18.49 -44.11 -12.34
N ALA A 208 19.48 -45.00 -12.16
CA ALA A 208 19.68 -45.68 -10.88
C ALA A 208 20.09 -44.69 -9.77
N ALA A 209 20.91 -43.69 -10.09
CA ALA A 209 21.30 -42.63 -9.15
C ALA A 209 20.10 -41.77 -8.73
N THR A 210 19.25 -41.36 -9.68
CA THR A 210 18.00 -40.62 -9.40
C THR A 210 17.04 -41.43 -8.54
N ARG A 211 16.93 -42.74 -8.79
CA ARG A 211 16.09 -43.64 -7.97
C ARG A 211 16.58 -43.73 -6.52
N GLU A 212 17.89 -43.81 -6.33
CA GLU A 212 18.48 -43.85 -4.99
C GLU A 212 18.30 -42.51 -4.25
N MET A 213 18.42 -41.39 -4.96
CA MET A 213 18.09 -40.06 -4.41
C MET A 213 16.64 -40.00 -3.93
N MET A 214 15.69 -40.44 -4.76
CA MET A 214 14.26 -40.47 -4.42
C MET A 214 13.97 -41.36 -3.21
N ARG A 215 14.64 -42.51 -3.10
CA ARG A 215 14.53 -43.39 -1.93
C ARG A 215 14.99 -42.70 -0.65
N GLN A 216 16.14 -42.02 -0.69
CA GLN A 216 16.64 -41.30 0.48
C GLN A 216 15.76 -40.11 0.84
N LEU A 217 15.25 -39.39 -0.15
CA LEU A 217 14.33 -38.27 0.06
C LEU A 217 13.00 -38.74 0.66
N ASN A 218 12.45 -39.84 0.15
CA ASN A 218 11.29 -40.54 0.73
C ASN A 218 11.54 -40.96 2.18
N GLN A 219 12.76 -41.40 2.51
CA GLN A 219 13.14 -41.75 3.87
C GLN A 219 13.21 -40.52 4.77
N MET A 220 13.85 -39.43 4.32
CA MET A 220 13.93 -38.19 5.09
C MET A 220 12.55 -37.59 5.39
N ILE A 221 11.62 -37.62 4.43
CA ILE A 221 10.24 -37.16 4.66
C ILE A 221 9.54 -38.04 5.69
N LYS A 222 9.70 -39.36 5.62
CA LYS A 222 9.15 -40.30 6.64
C LYS A 222 9.74 -40.03 8.02
N ASP A 223 11.03 -39.77 8.12
CA ASP A 223 11.71 -39.46 9.38
C ASP A 223 11.12 -38.17 9.97
N LYS A 224 10.98 -37.11 9.17
CA LYS A 224 10.33 -35.85 9.57
C LYS A 224 8.88 -36.05 10.02
N LEU A 225 8.08 -36.83 9.27
CA LEU A 225 6.70 -37.19 9.63
C LEU A 225 6.62 -38.02 10.92
N ALA A 226 7.64 -38.83 11.21
CA ALA A 226 7.77 -39.57 12.46
C ALA A 226 8.31 -38.72 13.63
N GLY A 227 8.58 -37.43 13.42
CA GLY A 227 9.17 -36.51 14.40
C GLY A 227 10.67 -36.75 14.65
N GLN A 228 11.35 -37.45 13.75
CA GLN A 228 12.79 -37.68 13.77
C GLN A 228 13.50 -36.62 12.90
N GLU A 229 14.78 -36.40 13.17
CA GLU A 229 15.59 -35.44 12.42
C GLU A 229 16.13 -36.13 11.16
N PRO A 230 15.79 -35.66 9.94
CA PRO A 230 16.25 -36.26 8.69
C PRO A 230 17.76 -36.02 8.49
N ASP A 231 18.47 -37.01 7.92
CA ASP A 231 19.90 -36.93 7.62
C ASP A 231 20.18 -36.10 6.35
N PHE A 232 19.99 -34.79 6.46
CA PHE A 232 20.22 -33.84 5.37
C PHE A 232 21.70 -33.73 4.99
N ASP A 233 22.60 -33.77 5.96
CA ASP A 233 24.05 -33.68 5.72
C ASP A 233 24.56 -34.89 4.93
N GLY A 234 24.09 -36.10 5.26
CA GLY A 234 24.38 -37.32 4.50
C GLY A 234 23.84 -37.26 3.07
N PHE A 235 22.59 -36.77 2.92
CA PHE A 235 21.98 -36.56 1.61
C PHE A 235 22.79 -35.60 0.75
N MET A 236 23.21 -34.45 1.29
CA MET A 236 24.01 -33.47 0.55
C MET A 236 25.44 -33.94 0.26
N GLN A 237 26.04 -34.79 1.09
CA GLN A 237 27.33 -35.42 0.78
C GLN A 237 27.24 -36.35 -0.44
N GLN A 238 26.13 -37.07 -0.58
CA GLN A 238 25.94 -38.04 -1.66
C GLN A 238 25.38 -37.40 -2.94
N PHE A 239 24.43 -36.47 -2.81
CA PHE A 239 23.66 -35.90 -3.93
C PHE A 239 23.85 -34.41 -4.13
N GLY A 240 24.60 -33.71 -3.26
CA GLY A 240 24.76 -32.25 -3.32
C GLY A 240 25.31 -31.72 -4.64
N LYS A 241 26.08 -32.53 -5.39
CA LYS A 241 26.58 -32.19 -6.73
C LYS A 241 25.47 -32.04 -7.78
N MET A 242 24.27 -32.57 -7.54
CA MET A 242 23.12 -32.48 -8.44
C MET A 242 22.37 -31.14 -8.31
N PHE A 243 22.57 -30.40 -7.22
CA PHE A 243 21.84 -29.15 -6.91
C PHE A 243 22.57 -27.87 -7.36
N GLY A 244 23.77 -27.99 -7.92
CA GLY A 244 24.46 -26.89 -8.60
C GLY A 244 25.05 -25.79 -7.70
N ASP A 245 25.06 -24.56 -8.23
CA ASP A 245 25.70 -23.38 -7.61
C ASP A 245 24.96 -22.80 -6.40
N ASN A 246 23.67 -23.11 -6.25
CA ASN A 246 22.86 -22.67 -5.12
C ASN A 246 22.12 -23.87 -4.48
N PRO A 247 22.86 -24.80 -3.85
CA PRO A 247 22.26 -25.96 -3.21
C PRO A 247 21.45 -25.54 -1.98
N PRO A 248 20.35 -26.26 -1.66
CA PRO A 248 19.59 -25.99 -0.46
C PRO A 248 20.50 -26.14 0.78
N GLN A 249 20.33 -25.24 1.75
CA GLN A 249 21.13 -25.24 2.98
C GLN A 249 20.47 -26.02 4.11
N SER A 250 19.20 -26.39 3.95
CA SER A 250 18.46 -27.18 4.92
C SER A 250 17.44 -28.09 4.25
N PHE A 251 17.00 -29.12 4.99
CA PHE A 251 15.90 -29.98 4.55
C PHE A 251 14.62 -29.17 4.30
N ASP A 252 14.34 -28.16 5.12
CA ASP A 252 13.13 -27.34 4.96
C ASP A 252 13.19 -26.49 3.68
N GLU A 253 14.35 -25.93 3.34
CA GLU A 253 14.58 -25.19 2.08
C GLU A 253 14.49 -26.11 0.85
N LEU A 254 15.07 -27.31 0.92
CA LEU A 254 14.92 -28.33 -0.13
C LEU A 254 13.45 -28.67 -0.35
N MET A 255 12.67 -28.79 0.74
CA MET A 255 11.26 -29.11 0.65
C MET A 255 10.43 -27.96 0.10
N GLU A 256 10.76 -26.71 0.42
CA GLU A 256 10.12 -25.53 -0.16
C GLU A 256 10.36 -25.44 -1.68
N GLN A 257 11.60 -25.67 -2.14
CA GLN A 257 11.91 -25.68 -3.57
C GLN A 257 11.15 -26.79 -4.32
N MET A 258 11.16 -28.01 -3.78
CA MET A 258 10.42 -29.15 -4.35
C MET A 258 8.92 -28.92 -4.34
N GLN A 259 8.40 -28.25 -3.30
CA GLN A 259 7.00 -27.88 -3.19
C GLN A 259 6.59 -26.92 -4.32
N GLN A 260 7.37 -25.88 -4.57
CA GLN A 260 7.09 -24.92 -5.64
C GLN A 260 7.08 -25.60 -7.02
N GLN A 261 8.05 -26.48 -7.30
CA GLN A 261 8.12 -27.24 -8.55
C GLN A 261 6.92 -28.19 -8.73
N LEU A 262 6.55 -28.95 -7.69
CA LEU A 262 5.38 -29.82 -7.73
C LEU A 262 4.08 -29.04 -7.92
N ALA A 263 3.91 -27.92 -7.22
CA ALA A 263 2.76 -27.04 -7.38
C ALA A 263 2.65 -26.53 -8.82
N GLN A 264 3.77 -26.17 -9.44
CA GLN A 264 3.83 -25.70 -10.82
C GLN A 264 3.39 -26.78 -11.81
N ALA A 265 3.96 -27.99 -11.71
CA ALA A 265 3.61 -29.11 -12.57
C ALA A 265 2.15 -29.54 -12.41
N GLN A 266 1.65 -29.60 -11.18
CA GLN A 266 0.23 -29.90 -10.92
C GLN A 266 -0.69 -28.80 -11.44
N SER A 267 -0.35 -27.53 -11.23
CA SER A 267 -1.14 -26.39 -11.74
C SER A 267 -1.20 -26.41 -13.27
N MET A 268 -0.13 -26.83 -13.95
CA MET A 268 -0.12 -27.02 -15.40
C MET A 268 -1.12 -28.11 -15.82
N LEU A 269 -1.03 -29.30 -15.22
CA LEU A 269 -1.94 -30.42 -15.50
C LEU A 269 -3.40 -30.10 -15.17
N ASP A 270 -3.65 -29.36 -14.08
CA ASP A 270 -4.98 -28.89 -13.68
C ASP A 270 -5.55 -27.82 -14.63
N SER A 271 -4.66 -27.14 -15.37
CA SER A 271 -5.02 -26.12 -16.35
C SER A 271 -5.30 -26.69 -17.75
N MET A 272 -5.02 -27.98 -17.98
CA MET A 272 -5.40 -28.72 -19.17
C MET A 272 -6.84 -29.26 -19.07
N SER A 273 -7.43 -29.64 -20.20
CA SER A 273 -8.65 -30.43 -20.23
C SER A 273 -8.44 -31.82 -19.59
N PRO A 274 -9.51 -32.43 -19.02
CA PRO A 274 -9.41 -33.75 -18.40
C PRO A 274 -8.85 -34.83 -19.32
N GLU A 275 -9.11 -34.73 -20.62
CA GLU A 275 -8.59 -35.62 -21.65
C GLU A 275 -7.09 -35.40 -21.87
N ALA A 276 -6.66 -34.16 -22.16
CA ALA A 276 -5.25 -33.82 -22.38
C ALA A 276 -4.39 -34.14 -21.16
N ARG A 277 -4.88 -33.84 -19.96
CA ARG A 277 -4.20 -34.19 -18.69
C ARG A 277 -3.91 -35.69 -18.60
N ARG A 278 -4.91 -36.54 -18.85
CA ARG A 278 -4.74 -38.00 -18.77
C ARG A 278 -3.76 -38.50 -19.82
N GLU A 279 -3.85 -37.99 -21.05
CA GLU A 279 -2.92 -38.36 -22.12
C GLU A 279 -1.47 -37.99 -21.75
N MET A 280 -1.26 -36.82 -21.14
CA MET A 280 0.06 -36.39 -20.68
C MET A 280 0.57 -37.22 -19.51
N GLU A 281 -0.26 -37.48 -18.50
CA GLU A 281 0.08 -38.32 -17.35
C GLU A 281 0.46 -39.74 -17.80
N ASP A 282 -0.32 -40.33 -18.72
CA ASP A 282 -0.05 -41.65 -19.27
C ASP A 282 1.24 -41.67 -20.11
N ALA A 283 1.49 -40.65 -20.94
CA ALA A 283 2.70 -40.55 -21.76
C ALA A 283 3.98 -40.44 -20.90
N LEU A 284 3.95 -39.60 -19.86
CA LEU A 284 5.05 -39.49 -18.89
C LEU A 284 5.26 -40.80 -18.13
N ALA A 285 4.19 -41.48 -17.75
CA ALA A 285 4.29 -42.78 -17.11
C ALA A 285 5.01 -43.79 -18.03
N GLN A 286 4.60 -43.92 -19.30
CA GLN A 286 5.23 -44.88 -20.22
C GLN A 286 6.71 -44.60 -20.49
N ALA A 287 7.17 -43.34 -20.39
CA ALA A 287 8.57 -42.98 -20.55
C ALA A 287 9.48 -43.44 -19.39
N LEU A 288 8.89 -43.83 -18.24
CA LEU A 288 9.61 -44.21 -17.02
C LEU A 288 9.58 -45.72 -16.76
N ASP A 289 10.62 -46.23 -16.12
CA ASP A 289 10.65 -47.61 -15.66
C ASP A 289 9.72 -47.85 -14.44
N PRO A 290 9.20 -49.08 -14.24
CA PRO A 290 8.23 -49.37 -13.18
C PRO A 290 8.74 -49.20 -11.74
N GLU A 291 10.06 -49.17 -11.51
CA GLU A 291 10.61 -48.88 -10.17
C GLU A 291 10.61 -47.38 -9.90
N THR A 292 11.05 -46.58 -10.86
CA THR A 292 11.08 -45.11 -10.74
C THR A 292 9.67 -44.53 -10.56
N GLN A 293 8.69 -45.06 -11.30
CA GLN A 293 7.27 -44.68 -11.11
C GLN A 293 6.79 -44.90 -9.66
N ARG A 294 7.18 -46.02 -9.03
CA ARG A 294 6.79 -46.35 -7.65
C ARG A 294 7.41 -45.38 -6.64
N GLU A 295 8.68 -45.02 -6.81
CA GLU A 295 9.35 -44.06 -5.93
C GLU A 295 8.75 -42.65 -6.05
N MET A 296 8.40 -42.22 -7.27
CA MET A 296 7.72 -40.93 -7.51
C MET A 296 6.31 -40.88 -6.93
N ALA A 297 5.52 -41.95 -7.10
CA ALA A 297 4.18 -42.03 -6.51
C ALA A 297 4.24 -41.99 -4.97
N GLN A 298 5.24 -42.67 -4.37
CA GLN A 298 5.48 -42.61 -2.93
C GLN A 298 5.88 -41.20 -2.50
N PHE A 299 6.76 -40.53 -3.24
CA PHE A 299 7.18 -39.17 -2.96
C PHE A 299 6.01 -38.18 -2.97
N ALA A 300 5.20 -38.19 -4.03
CA ALA A 300 4.03 -37.31 -4.15
C ALA A 300 3.06 -37.51 -2.96
N SER A 301 2.79 -38.76 -2.58
CA SER A 301 1.93 -39.08 -1.44
C SER A 301 2.50 -38.60 -0.10
N LEU A 302 3.81 -38.73 0.11
CA LEU A 302 4.47 -38.28 1.33
C LEU A 302 4.54 -36.75 1.42
N MET A 303 4.76 -36.08 0.29
CA MET A 303 4.75 -34.62 0.19
C MET A 303 3.38 -34.05 0.50
N GLU A 304 2.31 -34.59 -0.08
CA GLU A 304 0.94 -34.16 0.21
C GLU A 304 0.58 -34.36 1.69
N GLN A 305 1.10 -35.41 2.32
CA GLN A 305 0.90 -35.65 3.76
C GLN A 305 1.71 -34.66 4.63
N LEU A 306 2.93 -34.31 4.23
CA LEU A 306 3.79 -33.37 4.95
C LEU A 306 3.28 -31.93 4.82
N MET A 307 2.89 -31.53 3.62
CA MET A 307 2.42 -30.19 3.29
C MET A 307 1.23 -30.26 2.32
N PRO A 308 0.00 -29.97 2.79
CA PRO A 308 -1.17 -29.88 1.92
C PRO A 308 -0.95 -28.81 0.86
N MET A 309 -1.12 -29.17 -0.42
CA MET A 309 -0.82 -28.32 -1.56
C MET A 309 -1.99 -27.45 -2.01
N ASP A 310 -3.10 -27.46 -1.28
CA ASP A 310 -4.38 -26.91 -1.74
C ASP A 310 -4.35 -25.38 -1.94
N ASP A 311 -3.52 -24.66 -1.17
CA ASP A 311 -3.36 -23.21 -1.30
C ASP A 311 -2.37 -22.80 -2.41
N LEU A 312 -1.52 -23.73 -2.87
CA LEU A 312 -0.50 -23.51 -3.89
C LEU A 312 -0.95 -23.98 -5.28
N ARG A 313 -1.83 -24.98 -5.34
CA ARG A 313 -2.44 -25.45 -6.58
C ARG A 313 -3.39 -24.39 -7.12
N ARG A 314 -3.11 -23.87 -8.31
CA ARG A 314 -3.97 -22.90 -8.98
C ARG A 314 -4.36 -23.40 -10.35
N GLN A 315 -5.66 -23.41 -10.60
CA GLN A 315 -6.19 -23.66 -11.93
C GLN A 315 -6.18 -22.36 -12.73
N TYR A 316 -5.48 -22.35 -13.86
CA TYR A 316 -5.46 -21.22 -14.76
C TYR A 316 -6.37 -21.51 -15.96
N PRO A 317 -7.43 -20.70 -16.18
CA PRO A 317 -8.33 -20.90 -17.30
C PRO A 317 -7.71 -20.32 -18.57
N PHE A 318 -6.98 -21.16 -19.31
CA PHE A 318 -6.50 -20.83 -20.65
C PHE A 318 -7.68 -20.81 -21.64
N LEU A 319 -7.72 -19.79 -22.49
CA LEU A 319 -8.83 -19.51 -23.41
C LEU A 319 -8.36 -19.17 -24.83
N GLY A 320 -7.05 -19.21 -25.07
CA GLY A 320 -6.45 -18.85 -26.35
C GLY A 320 -6.37 -20.00 -27.34
N ASP A 321 -5.73 -19.73 -28.46
CA ASP A 321 -5.55 -20.66 -29.58
C ASP A 321 -4.07 -20.89 -29.92
N ASP A 322 -3.15 -20.08 -29.38
CA ASP A 322 -1.72 -20.22 -29.68
C ASP A 322 -1.17 -21.51 -29.05
N SER A 323 -0.47 -22.30 -29.88
CA SER A 323 0.15 -23.54 -29.44
C SER A 323 1.38 -23.28 -28.57
N LEU A 324 1.55 -24.16 -27.59
CA LEU A 324 2.67 -24.16 -26.65
C LEU A 324 3.38 -25.50 -26.73
N THR A 325 4.70 -25.43 -26.83
CA THR A 325 5.53 -26.57 -26.47
C THR A 325 5.53 -26.77 -24.95
N MET A 326 5.87 -27.97 -24.50
CA MET A 326 6.00 -28.28 -23.08
C MET A 326 6.94 -27.30 -22.33
N GLU A 327 8.06 -26.91 -22.96
CA GLU A 327 9.02 -25.97 -22.37
C GLU A 327 8.41 -24.57 -22.20
N GLN A 328 7.75 -24.06 -23.25
CA GLN A 328 7.07 -22.76 -23.20
C GLN A 328 5.92 -22.75 -22.19
N ALA A 329 5.16 -23.84 -22.10
CA ALA A 329 4.08 -23.97 -21.14
C ALA A 329 4.59 -23.95 -19.69
N MET A 330 5.72 -24.61 -19.40
CA MET A 330 6.35 -24.55 -18.07
C MET A 330 6.90 -23.16 -17.73
N GLU A 331 7.59 -22.52 -18.68
CA GLU A 331 8.08 -21.14 -18.51
C GLU A 331 6.92 -20.18 -18.23
N MET A 332 5.82 -20.32 -18.97
CA MET A 332 4.60 -19.56 -18.76
C MET A 332 4.01 -19.77 -17.37
N MET A 333 3.91 -21.02 -16.92
CA MET A 333 3.42 -21.33 -15.58
C MET A 333 4.30 -20.72 -14.49
N ARG A 334 5.62 -20.64 -14.71
CA ARG A 334 6.54 -19.96 -13.79
C ARG A 334 6.20 -18.48 -13.69
N GLY A 335 6.10 -17.80 -14.83
CA GLY A 335 5.74 -16.38 -14.87
C GLY A 335 4.37 -16.11 -14.25
N LEU A 336 3.38 -16.97 -14.46
CA LEU A 336 2.05 -16.85 -13.84
C LEU A 336 2.09 -16.96 -12.31
N GLN A 337 2.91 -17.87 -11.77
CA GLN A 337 3.11 -17.99 -10.32
C GLN A 337 3.82 -16.77 -9.73
N GLU A 338 4.84 -16.24 -10.42
CA GLU A 338 5.53 -15.02 -9.99
C GLU A 338 4.59 -13.80 -9.99
N LEU A 339 3.74 -13.67 -11.02
CA LEU A 339 2.67 -12.65 -11.05
C LEU A 339 1.72 -12.79 -9.86
N ASP A 340 1.39 -14.03 -9.46
CA ASP A 340 0.49 -14.31 -8.35
C ASP A 340 1.11 -14.01 -6.99
N GLN A 341 2.38 -14.36 -6.78
CA GLN A 341 3.14 -14.01 -5.58
C GLN A 341 3.25 -12.49 -5.44
N LEU A 342 3.59 -11.80 -6.52
CA LEU A 342 3.68 -10.35 -6.52
C LEU A 342 2.31 -9.70 -6.30
N GLU A 343 1.23 -10.25 -6.87
CA GLU A 343 -0.14 -9.80 -6.58
C GLU A 343 -0.44 -9.89 -5.08
N GLN A 344 -0.08 -11.00 -4.42
CA GLN A 344 -0.26 -11.19 -2.98
C GLN A 344 0.55 -10.17 -2.17
N SER A 345 1.83 -9.96 -2.49
CA SER A 345 2.67 -8.94 -1.82
C SER A 345 2.09 -7.54 -1.98
N LEU A 346 1.61 -7.17 -3.17
CA LEU A 346 0.94 -5.88 -3.39
C LEU A 346 -0.38 -5.76 -2.62
N GLN A 347 -1.18 -6.84 -2.55
CA GLN A 347 -2.42 -6.86 -1.76
C GLN A 347 -2.14 -6.64 -0.28
N GLU A 348 -1.13 -7.33 0.25
CA GLU A 348 -0.74 -7.20 1.65
C GLU A 348 -0.22 -5.80 1.94
N ALA A 349 0.61 -5.24 1.05
CA ALA A 349 1.12 -3.89 1.19
C ALA A 349 0.02 -2.82 1.20
N MET A 350 -1.01 -2.96 0.36
CA MET A 350 -2.17 -2.06 0.41
C MET A 350 -2.99 -2.21 1.70
N ARG A 351 -2.97 -3.40 2.32
CA ARG A 351 -3.74 -3.70 3.55
C ARG A 351 -3.02 -3.18 4.79
N THR A 352 -1.72 -3.43 4.90
CA THR A 352 -0.90 -3.12 6.08
C THR A 352 -0.23 -1.75 5.97
N GLY A 353 0.02 -1.28 4.75
CA GLY A 353 0.84 -0.10 4.49
C GLY A 353 2.35 -0.39 4.51
N ASN A 354 2.75 -1.66 4.64
CA ASN A 354 4.15 -2.07 4.57
C ASN A 354 4.51 -2.60 3.17
N MET A 355 5.60 -2.11 2.60
CA MET A 355 6.07 -2.47 1.26
C MET A 355 7.33 -3.35 1.27
N ASP A 356 7.78 -3.78 2.46
CA ASP A 356 9.03 -4.55 2.62
C ASP A 356 8.98 -5.93 1.95
N ASP A 357 7.79 -6.54 1.83
CA ASP A 357 7.58 -7.87 1.23
C ASP A 357 7.47 -7.84 -0.32
N ILE A 358 7.54 -6.65 -0.93
CA ILE A 358 7.50 -6.50 -2.38
C ILE A 358 8.95 -6.51 -2.88
N ASP A 359 9.30 -7.54 -3.66
CA ASP A 359 10.57 -7.59 -4.37
C ASP A 359 10.54 -6.62 -5.55
N PRO A 360 11.35 -5.55 -5.52
CA PRO A 360 11.27 -4.51 -6.51
C PRO A 360 12.02 -4.88 -7.80
N ASP A 361 12.90 -5.89 -7.78
CA ASP A 361 13.59 -6.38 -8.98
C ASP A 361 12.62 -7.24 -9.81
N LYS A 362 11.85 -8.11 -9.16
CA LYS A 362 10.75 -8.86 -9.81
C LYS A 362 9.66 -7.94 -10.36
N LEU A 363 9.36 -6.85 -9.66
CA LEU A 363 8.42 -5.82 -10.15
C LEU A 363 8.91 -5.22 -11.49
N ALA A 364 10.22 -4.95 -11.60
CA ALA A 364 10.83 -4.41 -12.81
C ALA A 364 10.84 -5.43 -13.97
N GLU A 365 11.11 -6.70 -13.66
CA GLU A 365 11.11 -7.79 -14.63
C GLU A 365 9.71 -8.03 -15.22
N LEU A 366 8.68 -8.06 -14.37
CA LEU A 366 7.32 -8.41 -14.80
C LEU A 366 6.56 -7.22 -15.40
N LEU A 367 6.64 -6.04 -14.79
CA LEU A 367 5.87 -4.84 -15.20
C LEU A 367 6.72 -3.77 -15.90
N GLY A 368 8.04 -3.93 -15.95
CA GLY A 368 8.96 -2.96 -16.53
C GLY A 368 9.51 -1.92 -15.53
N GLU A 369 10.54 -1.20 -15.99
CA GLU A 369 11.28 -0.18 -15.23
C GLU A 369 10.40 0.98 -14.69
N GLU A 370 9.26 1.26 -15.32
CA GLU A 370 8.34 2.29 -14.85
C GLU A 370 7.69 1.88 -13.52
N ALA A 371 7.32 0.61 -13.36
CA ALA A 371 6.74 0.09 -12.12
C ALA A 371 7.74 0.17 -10.97
N ARG A 372 9.02 -0.14 -11.22
CA ARG A 372 10.10 0.02 -10.24
C ARG A 372 10.23 1.47 -9.78
N LYS A 373 10.21 2.43 -10.70
CA LYS A 373 10.27 3.86 -10.35
C LYS A 373 9.09 4.30 -9.48
N ILE A 374 7.89 3.79 -9.75
CA ILE A 374 6.70 4.08 -8.93
C ILE A 374 6.89 3.53 -7.52
N TYR A 375 7.34 2.27 -7.38
CA TYR A 375 7.65 1.66 -6.09
C TYR A 375 8.69 2.46 -5.30
N ASP A 376 9.82 2.78 -5.93
CA ASP A 376 10.93 3.49 -5.29
C ASP A 376 10.49 4.88 -4.80
N GLU A 377 9.66 5.58 -5.59
CA GLU A 377 9.17 6.90 -5.19
C GLU A 377 8.12 6.79 -4.07
N LEU A 378 7.22 5.80 -4.08
CA LEU A 378 6.28 5.57 -2.98
C LEU A 378 7.01 5.25 -1.66
N ASP A 379 8.02 4.37 -1.70
CA ASP A 379 8.83 4.03 -0.52
C ASP A 379 9.66 5.23 -0.04
N ARG A 380 10.20 6.01 -0.97
CA ARG A 380 10.90 7.26 -0.65
C ARG A 380 9.98 8.27 0.03
N LEU A 381 8.74 8.47 -0.43
CA LEU A 381 7.80 9.40 0.19
C LEU A 381 7.44 8.97 1.63
N ARG A 382 7.26 7.66 1.85
CA ARG A 382 7.08 7.10 3.20
C ARG A 382 8.29 7.43 4.10
N LYS A 383 9.51 7.16 3.64
CA LYS A 383 10.76 7.46 4.37
C LYS A 383 10.94 8.96 4.62
N LEU A 384 10.59 9.80 3.65
CA LEU A 384 10.71 11.25 3.74
C LEU A 384 9.92 11.83 4.91
N LEU A 385 8.73 11.29 5.23
CA LEU A 385 7.93 11.72 6.37
C LEU A 385 8.60 11.39 7.71
N GLN A 386 9.25 10.23 7.79
CA GLN A 386 9.99 9.79 8.98
C GLN A 386 11.27 10.62 9.16
N GLU A 387 12.08 10.75 8.10
CA GLU A 387 13.36 11.48 8.13
C GLU A 387 13.19 12.97 8.41
N SER A 388 12.12 13.58 7.89
CA SER A 388 11.78 14.98 8.19
C SER A 388 11.21 15.18 9.60
N GLY A 389 10.96 14.10 10.34
CA GLY A 389 10.49 14.11 11.71
C GLY A 389 9.04 14.60 11.84
N TYR A 390 8.22 14.43 10.80
CA TYR A 390 6.79 14.70 10.86
C TYR A 390 5.99 13.55 11.49
N VAL A 391 6.48 12.32 11.33
CA VAL A 391 5.97 11.11 11.97
C VAL A 391 7.07 10.43 12.78
N THR A 392 6.71 9.60 13.75
CA THR A 392 7.65 8.78 14.50
C THR A 392 8.20 7.63 13.65
N GLY A 393 9.38 7.14 13.99
CA GLY A 393 10.05 6.03 13.28
C GLY A 393 9.69 4.64 13.81
N ASP A 394 8.67 4.52 14.65
CA ASP A 394 8.11 3.23 15.06
C ASP A 394 7.06 2.75 14.06
N ASP A 395 6.69 1.46 14.11
CA ASP A 395 5.73 0.84 13.19
C ASP A 395 4.35 1.53 13.18
N LYS A 396 4.05 2.32 14.21
CA LYS A 396 2.79 3.07 14.33
C LYS A 396 2.79 4.40 13.56
N MET A 397 3.95 4.94 13.19
CA MET A 397 4.11 6.21 12.48
C MET A 397 3.21 7.35 13.01
N ASP A 398 3.20 7.53 14.33
CA ASP A 398 2.41 8.56 14.99
C ASP A 398 2.87 9.98 14.64
N LEU A 399 1.94 10.95 14.58
CA LEU A 399 2.29 12.35 14.34
C LEU A 399 3.21 12.90 15.44
N THR A 400 4.30 13.55 15.05
CA THR A 400 5.14 14.30 15.98
C THR A 400 4.55 15.69 16.25
N ALA A 401 5.06 16.38 17.27
CA ALA A 401 4.75 17.79 17.50
C ALA A 401 5.09 18.69 16.30
N ARG A 402 6.03 18.29 15.42
CA ARG A 402 6.31 19.00 14.17
C ARG A 402 5.19 18.77 13.15
N GLY A 403 4.73 17.52 13.00
CA GLY A 403 3.59 17.15 12.14
C GLY A 403 2.31 17.91 12.51
N ILE A 404 1.93 17.89 13.78
CA ILE A 404 0.73 18.59 14.27
C ILE A 404 0.82 20.10 14.00
N ARG A 405 2.00 20.71 14.22
CA ARG A 405 2.22 22.13 13.92
C ARG A 405 2.05 22.45 12.44
N ARG A 406 2.55 21.59 11.54
CA ARG A 406 2.40 21.78 10.09
C ARG A 406 0.93 21.73 9.67
N ILE A 407 0.20 20.72 10.14
CA ILE A 407 -1.24 20.58 9.88
C ILE A 407 -1.99 21.82 10.37
N GLY A 408 -1.68 22.31 11.57
CA GLY A 408 -2.27 23.54 12.11
C GLY A 408 -1.95 24.80 11.29
N GLN A 409 -0.73 24.94 10.77
CA GLN A 409 -0.36 26.06 9.88
C GLN A 409 -1.11 26.01 8.55
N LYS A 410 -1.26 24.83 7.94
CA LYS A 410 -2.08 24.66 6.73
C LYS A 410 -3.54 25.02 7.02
N ALA A 411 -4.11 24.48 8.09
CA ALA A 411 -5.48 24.78 8.51
C ALA A 411 -5.71 26.29 8.72
N LEU A 412 -4.76 26.95 9.39
CA LEU A 412 -4.78 28.41 9.59
C LEU A 412 -4.79 29.16 8.24
N LYS A 413 -3.88 28.80 7.33
CA LYS A 413 -3.79 29.43 6.01
C LYS A 413 -5.08 29.27 5.21
N GLU A 414 -5.70 28.10 5.25
CA GLU A 414 -6.95 27.82 4.55
C GLU A 414 -8.11 28.64 5.10
N VAL A 415 -8.31 28.64 6.43
CA VAL A 415 -9.36 29.44 7.07
C VAL A 415 -9.20 30.93 6.76
N PHE A 416 -7.97 31.47 6.80
CA PHE A 416 -7.71 32.88 6.45
C PHE A 416 -7.82 33.18 4.95
N THR A 417 -7.59 32.21 4.06
CA THR A 417 -7.75 32.40 2.62
C THR A 417 -9.21 32.55 2.25
N HIS A 418 -10.10 31.78 2.90
CA HIS A 418 -11.55 31.96 2.78
C HIS A 418 -11.99 33.36 3.27
N LEU A 419 -11.41 33.83 4.39
CA LEU A 419 -11.69 35.14 4.97
C LEU A 419 -11.41 36.33 4.03
N LYS A 420 -10.37 36.22 3.18
CA LYS A 420 -10.02 37.25 2.20
C LYS A 420 -10.96 37.28 0.99
N LYS A 421 -11.63 36.17 0.67
CA LYS A 421 -12.57 36.10 -0.46
C LYS A 421 -13.92 36.74 -0.11
N ASP A 422 -14.33 36.68 1.16
CA ASP A 422 -15.65 37.17 1.61
C ASP A 422 -15.66 38.61 2.17
N ARG A 423 -14.51 39.30 2.27
CA ARG A 423 -14.44 40.70 2.75
C ARG A 423 -13.75 41.66 1.79
N ILE A 424 -14.55 42.30 0.94
CA ILE A 424 -14.30 43.66 0.45
C ILE A 424 -14.92 44.62 1.50
N GLY A 425 -14.13 45.07 2.48
CA GLY A 425 -14.63 46.03 3.47
C GLY A 425 -13.70 46.31 4.65
N ASN A 426 -13.17 47.52 4.70
CA ASN A 426 -12.33 48.14 5.73
C ASN A 426 -12.72 47.82 7.18
N HIS A 427 -11.73 47.50 8.04
CA HIS A 427 -11.72 47.94 9.44
C HIS A 427 -10.28 47.99 10.00
N MET A 428 -9.63 49.15 9.88
CA MET A 428 -8.66 49.62 10.86
C MET A 428 -9.38 50.58 11.80
N MET A 429 -9.42 50.26 13.10
CA MET A 429 -9.77 51.23 14.15
C MET A 429 -8.68 51.12 15.20
N ASP A 430 -7.86 52.16 15.29
CA ASP A 430 -6.92 52.42 16.38
C ASP A 430 -7.71 52.75 17.65
N ALA A 431 -7.41 52.08 18.75
CA ALA A 431 -7.88 52.49 20.07
C ALA A 431 -6.73 52.37 21.09
N ARG A 432 -6.35 53.50 21.69
CA ARG A 432 -5.25 53.65 22.65
C ARG A 432 -5.81 53.62 24.09
N GLY A 433 -5.27 52.74 24.93
CA GLY A 433 -5.48 52.68 26.39
C GLY A 433 -4.24 53.15 27.14
N ALA A 434 -4.41 53.71 28.34
CA ALA A 434 -3.48 54.68 28.93
C ALA A 434 -2.33 54.15 29.81
N ASN A 435 -2.15 52.85 30.10
CA ASN A 435 -1.02 52.39 30.95
C ASN A 435 -0.56 50.94 30.64
N GLY A 436 0.56 50.73 29.93
CA GLY A 436 1.11 49.41 29.60
C GLY A 436 2.66 49.33 29.64
N ASP A 437 3.21 48.13 29.51
CA ASP A 437 4.67 47.86 29.50
C ASP A 437 5.35 48.38 28.22
N LEU A 438 6.61 48.84 28.35
CA LEU A 438 7.38 49.47 27.28
C LEU A 438 7.84 48.47 26.21
N LEU A 439 7.47 48.69 24.94
CA LEU A 439 8.18 48.12 23.79
C LEU A 439 9.43 48.96 23.50
N GLY A 440 10.49 48.34 22.96
CA GLY A 440 11.69 49.04 22.50
C GLY A 440 11.50 49.84 21.20
N GLU A 441 10.26 49.96 20.70
CA GLU A 441 9.90 50.75 19.52
C GLU A 441 9.27 52.08 19.94
N THR A 442 9.72 53.16 19.31
CA THR A 442 9.28 54.53 19.58
C THR A 442 8.45 55.09 18.44
N LYS A 443 7.60 56.08 18.75
CA LYS A 443 6.85 56.86 17.76
C LYS A 443 6.85 58.34 18.13
N PRO A 444 6.60 59.27 17.18
CA PRO A 444 6.40 60.68 17.50
C PRO A 444 5.23 60.88 18.48
N TYR A 445 5.43 61.80 19.42
CA TYR A 445 4.44 62.18 20.41
C TYR A 445 3.23 62.88 19.77
N GLU A 446 2.04 62.39 20.06
CA GLU A 446 0.78 63.03 19.70
C GLU A 446 0.01 63.40 20.98
N PHE A 447 -0.76 64.49 20.92
CA PHE A 447 -1.55 64.94 22.06
C PHE A 447 -2.51 63.84 22.53
N GLY A 448 -2.32 63.36 23.76
CA GLY A 448 -3.09 62.25 24.35
C GLY A 448 -2.29 60.96 24.59
N ASP A 449 -1.06 60.87 24.08
CA ASP A 449 -0.18 59.73 24.40
C ASP A 449 0.34 59.79 25.86
N PRO A 450 0.55 58.62 26.52
CA PRO A 450 1.27 58.57 27.78
C PRO A 450 2.66 59.21 27.62
N PHE A 451 3.02 60.15 28.50
CA PHE A 451 4.26 60.92 28.41
C PHE A 451 5.48 60.14 28.91
N GLN A 452 5.70 58.95 28.33
CA GLN A 452 6.88 58.10 28.55
C GLN A 452 7.85 58.31 27.40
N VAL A 453 8.69 59.33 27.55
CA VAL A 453 9.58 59.84 26.50
C VAL A 453 10.84 58.98 26.37
N ASP A 454 11.19 58.59 25.14
CA ASP A 454 12.55 58.13 24.84
C ASP A 454 13.46 59.35 24.77
N LEU A 455 14.23 59.56 25.83
CA LEU A 455 15.15 60.69 25.96
C LEU A 455 16.24 60.67 24.87
N GLN A 456 16.73 59.50 24.48
CA GLN A 456 17.79 59.38 23.50
C GLN A 456 17.28 59.76 22.10
N ALA A 457 16.14 59.21 21.70
CA ALA A 457 15.53 59.53 20.42
C ALA A 457 15.06 61.01 20.37
N THR A 458 14.49 61.50 21.47
CA THR A 458 14.02 62.90 21.58
C THR A 458 15.16 63.90 21.46
N VAL A 459 16.27 63.66 22.18
CA VAL A 459 17.46 64.52 22.08
C VAL A 459 18.12 64.39 20.70
N ARG A 460 18.17 63.18 20.12
CA ARG A 460 18.67 62.97 18.76
C ARG A 460 17.87 63.79 17.73
N ASN A 461 16.54 63.75 17.81
CA ASN A 461 15.67 64.49 16.89
C ASN A 461 15.86 66.01 17.05
N ALA A 462 15.96 66.49 18.29
CA ALA A 462 16.24 67.90 18.56
C ALA A 462 17.61 68.37 18.05
N VAL A 463 18.65 67.53 18.14
CA VAL A 463 19.99 67.83 17.62
C VAL A 463 20.00 67.77 16.09
N LEU A 464 19.31 66.82 15.47
CA LEU A 464 19.17 66.74 14.02
C LEU A 464 18.41 67.96 13.45
N ARG A 465 17.37 68.43 14.14
CA ARG A 465 16.60 69.63 13.76
C ARG A 465 17.37 70.92 13.98
N GLY A 466 17.99 71.07 15.15
CA GLY A 466 18.59 72.32 15.62
C GLY A 466 20.08 72.49 15.28
N GLY A 467 20.75 71.46 14.76
CA GLY A 467 22.20 71.44 14.60
C GLY A 467 22.97 71.34 15.92
N PRO A 468 24.31 71.24 15.90
CA PRO A 468 25.14 71.10 17.09
C PRO A 468 25.27 72.43 17.84
N GLN A 469 24.24 72.79 18.60
CA GLN A 469 24.21 73.98 19.47
C GLN A 469 23.93 73.60 20.92
N VAL A 470 24.55 74.31 21.86
CA VAL A 470 24.37 74.11 23.31
C VAL A 470 23.87 75.42 23.92
N PRO A 471 22.77 75.43 24.70
CA PRO A 471 21.95 74.28 25.08
C PRO A 471 21.05 73.78 23.94
N VAL A 472 20.81 72.45 23.89
CA VAL A 472 19.88 71.83 22.93
C VAL A 472 18.46 72.33 23.23
N LYS A 473 17.81 72.93 22.24
CA LYS A 473 16.43 73.44 22.36
C LYS A 473 15.42 72.41 21.87
N LEU A 474 14.67 71.80 22.78
CA LEU A 474 13.59 70.84 22.48
C LEU A 474 12.32 71.56 21.97
N SER A 475 11.66 70.99 20.97
CA SER A 475 10.31 71.36 20.52
C SER A 475 9.35 70.15 20.67
N PRO A 476 8.02 70.36 20.68
CA PRO A 476 7.04 69.26 20.75
C PRO A 476 7.21 68.19 19.67
N GLU A 477 7.67 68.58 18.48
CA GLU A 477 7.91 67.69 17.33
C GLU A 477 9.12 66.76 17.53
N ASP A 478 10.02 67.10 18.46
CA ASP A 478 11.20 66.30 18.76
C ASP A 478 10.86 65.10 19.65
N PHE A 479 9.75 65.14 20.38
CA PHE A 479 9.40 64.11 21.37
C PHE A 479 9.02 62.79 20.69
N GLU A 480 9.76 61.74 21.05
CA GLU A 480 9.37 60.36 20.78
C GLU A 480 8.94 59.69 22.08
N VAL A 481 7.82 58.97 22.02
CA VAL A 481 7.27 58.18 23.12
C VAL A 481 7.31 56.70 22.77
N PHE A 482 7.49 55.87 23.79
CA PHE A 482 7.40 54.42 23.61
C PHE A 482 5.99 53.99 23.26
N ARG A 483 5.87 53.01 22.35
CA ARG A 483 4.57 52.42 22.00
C ARG A 483 4.17 51.43 23.10
N ASN A 484 3.11 51.73 23.84
CA ASN A 484 2.56 50.82 24.84
C ASN A 484 1.45 49.95 24.22
N GLU A 485 1.69 48.64 24.07
CA GLU A 485 0.62 47.69 23.79
C GLU A 485 0.19 46.98 25.08
N HIS A 486 -1.09 47.07 25.42
CA HIS A 486 -1.66 46.26 26.49
C HIS A 486 -1.84 44.84 25.96
N MET A 487 -0.82 43.99 26.10
CA MET A 487 -1.03 42.57 25.93
C MET A 487 -1.73 42.00 27.18
N THR A 488 -3.04 42.18 27.27
CA THR A 488 -3.84 41.42 28.25
C THR A 488 -3.73 39.94 27.90
N ARG A 489 -3.11 39.16 28.78
CA ARG A 489 -3.08 37.70 28.67
C ARG A 489 -4.52 37.19 28.63
N SER A 490 -4.82 36.28 27.71
CA SER A 490 -6.13 35.62 27.63
C SER A 490 -5.99 34.15 27.98
N ALA A 491 -6.90 33.65 28.82
CA ALA A 491 -7.06 32.24 29.12
C ALA A 491 -8.37 31.75 28.48
N THR A 492 -8.23 30.85 27.52
CA THR A 492 -9.34 30.35 26.70
C THR A 492 -9.52 28.86 26.94
N VAL A 493 -10.74 28.41 27.21
CA VAL A 493 -11.11 27.00 27.10
C VAL A 493 -11.98 26.82 25.85
N LEU A 494 -11.60 25.92 24.96
CA LEU A 494 -12.40 25.55 23.81
C LEU A 494 -13.12 24.22 24.10
N LEU A 495 -14.44 24.28 24.18
CA LEU A 495 -15.31 23.13 24.32
C LEU A 495 -15.69 22.60 22.94
N LEU A 496 -15.35 21.34 22.66
CA LEU A 496 -15.68 20.65 21.42
C LEU A 496 -16.70 19.55 21.68
N ASP A 497 -17.90 19.68 21.12
CA ASP A 497 -18.93 18.63 21.20
C ASP A 497 -18.49 17.39 20.40
N GLN A 498 -18.44 16.24 21.07
CA GLN A 498 -18.09 14.93 20.51
C GLN A 498 -19.32 14.02 20.34
N SER A 499 -20.52 14.60 20.40
CA SER A 499 -21.78 13.91 20.20
C SER A 499 -21.87 13.25 18.81
N ARG A 500 -22.74 12.24 18.71
CA ARG A 500 -22.97 11.51 17.46
C ARG A 500 -23.46 12.41 16.31
N SER A 501 -24.21 13.47 16.59
CA SER A 501 -24.68 14.43 15.58
C SER A 501 -23.52 15.17 14.91
N MET A 502 -22.49 15.55 15.69
CA MET A 502 -21.30 16.23 15.17
C MET A 502 -20.53 15.39 14.15
N GLY A 503 -20.55 14.06 14.29
CA GLY A 503 -19.91 13.13 13.37
C GLY A 503 -20.65 12.94 12.05
N LEU A 504 -21.99 12.86 12.10
CA LEU A 504 -22.84 12.54 10.94
C LEU A 504 -22.82 13.61 9.84
N PHE A 505 -22.53 14.87 10.18
CA PHE A 505 -22.56 16.01 9.26
C PHE A 505 -21.17 16.63 8.99
N ASN A 506 -20.07 15.92 9.27
CA ASN A 506 -18.69 16.42 9.16
C ASN A 506 -18.38 17.69 10.00
N ASN A 507 -19.27 18.03 10.94
CA ASN A 507 -19.15 19.18 11.84
C ASN A 507 -17.93 19.04 12.78
N TRP A 508 -17.67 17.82 13.25
CA TRP A 508 -16.49 17.51 14.09
C TRP A 508 -15.18 17.84 13.39
N GLN A 509 -15.04 17.47 12.12
CA GLN A 509 -13.82 17.70 11.36
C GLN A 509 -13.55 19.20 11.17
N ALA A 510 -14.60 19.97 10.86
CA ALA A 510 -14.50 21.43 10.79
C ALA A 510 -14.07 22.02 12.14
N ALA A 511 -14.69 21.60 13.24
CA ALA A 511 -14.34 22.06 14.59
C ALA A 511 -12.87 21.74 14.95
N LYS A 512 -12.40 20.53 14.65
CA LYS A 512 -11.01 20.09 14.84
C LYS A 512 -10.03 20.93 14.02
N LYS A 513 -10.32 21.16 12.73
CA LYS A 513 -9.50 22.00 11.83
C LYS A 513 -9.39 23.43 12.35
N VAL A 514 -10.50 24.03 12.77
CA VAL A 514 -10.54 25.39 13.34
C VAL A 514 -9.79 25.46 14.67
N THR A 515 -9.87 24.42 15.49
CA THR A 515 -9.11 24.32 16.75
C THR A 515 -7.60 24.34 16.48
N LEU A 516 -7.14 23.52 15.53
CA LEU A 516 -5.73 23.49 15.14
C LEU A 516 -5.26 24.82 14.55
N ALA A 517 -6.11 25.49 13.77
CA ALA A 517 -5.86 26.84 13.29
C ALA A 517 -5.72 27.84 14.45
N LEU A 518 -6.63 27.81 15.44
CA LEU A 518 -6.57 28.66 16.63
C LEU A 518 -5.28 28.41 17.42
N MET A 519 -4.89 27.15 17.62
CA MET A 519 -3.63 26.78 18.27
C MET A 519 -2.42 27.36 17.53
N ALA A 520 -2.39 27.22 16.19
CA ALA A 520 -1.33 27.78 15.36
C ALA A 520 -1.29 29.32 15.43
N LEU A 521 -2.45 29.97 15.45
CA LEU A 521 -2.57 31.43 15.61
C LEU A 521 -2.06 31.90 16.97
N MET A 522 -2.48 31.23 18.06
CA MET A 522 -2.05 31.58 19.42
C MET A 522 -0.54 31.38 19.59
N ARG A 523 0.02 30.28 19.08
CA ARG A 523 1.47 30.04 19.14
C ARG A 523 2.29 31.04 18.34
N SER A 524 1.79 31.49 17.18
CA SER A 524 2.53 32.39 16.29
C SER A 524 2.39 33.87 16.69
N GLN A 525 1.17 34.32 17.02
CA GLN A 525 0.88 35.74 17.22
C GLN A 525 0.62 36.11 18.68
N TYR A 526 0.18 35.17 19.52
CA TYR A 526 -0.21 35.42 20.91
C TYR A 526 0.40 34.43 21.91
N PRO A 527 1.75 34.26 21.95
CA PRO A 527 2.41 33.16 22.66
C PRO A 527 2.25 33.21 24.19
N ARG A 528 1.75 34.32 24.75
CA ARG A 528 1.46 34.47 26.18
C ARG A 528 0.06 33.96 26.56
N ASP A 529 -0.83 33.75 25.60
CA ASP A 529 -2.19 33.29 25.85
C ASP A 529 -2.21 31.78 26.12
N SER A 530 -3.11 31.32 26.98
CA SER A 530 -3.28 29.90 27.31
C SER A 530 -4.55 29.36 26.67
N LEU A 531 -4.44 28.18 26.06
CA LEU A 531 -5.56 27.44 25.48
C LEU A 531 -5.67 26.08 26.15
N HIS A 532 -6.86 25.75 26.62
CA HIS A 532 -7.22 24.41 27.08
C HIS A 532 -8.32 23.88 26.15
N ILE A 533 -8.25 22.61 25.77
CA ILE A 533 -9.25 21.99 24.89
C ILE A 533 -9.97 20.92 25.69
N VAL A 534 -11.30 20.92 25.62
CA VAL A 534 -12.14 19.95 26.33
C VAL A 534 -13.13 19.35 25.35
N GLY A 535 -13.01 18.05 25.13
CA GLY A 535 -14.01 17.27 24.42
C GLY A 535 -15.12 16.84 25.37
N PHE A 536 -16.38 16.88 24.93
CA PHE A 536 -17.48 16.44 25.77
C PHE A 536 -18.51 15.62 24.98
N SER A 537 -18.97 14.53 25.60
CA SER A 537 -20.08 13.68 25.14
C SER A 537 -20.97 13.33 26.33
N ASP A 538 -20.96 12.09 26.84
CA ASP A 538 -21.59 11.74 28.11
C ASP A 538 -20.80 12.27 29.33
N TYR A 539 -19.49 12.40 29.20
CA TYR A 539 -18.57 13.08 30.12
C TYR A 539 -17.69 14.08 29.36
N ALA A 540 -17.15 15.07 30.08
CA ALA A 540 -16.16 16.00 29.58
C ALA A 540 -14.75 15.56 29.98
N ARG A 541 -13.79 15.66 29.06
CA ARG A 541 -12.38 15.33 29.27
C ARG A 541 -11.49 16.37 28.59
N GLU A 542 -10.38 16.69 29.24
CA GLU A 542 -9.35 17.53 28.63
C GLU A 542 -8.69 16.74 27.49
N ILE A 543 -8.64 17.36 26.30
CA ILE A 543 -7.94 16.82 25.14
C ILE A 543 -6.58 17.51 25.11
N LYS A 544 -5.51 16.74 25.22
CA LYS A 544 -4.18 17.28 25.03
C LYS A 544 -3.94 17.64 23.57
N GLU A 545 -3.05 18.59 23.35
CA GLU A 545 -2.70 19.03 22.00
C GLU A 545 -2.20 17.89 21.09
N GLU A 546 -1.42 16.97 21.66
CA GLU A 546 -0.88 15.79 20.97
C GLU A 546 -1.97 14.80 20.53
N ASP A 547 -3.07 14.75 21.28
CA ASP A 547 -4.18 13.84 21.04
C ASP A 547 -5.25 14.43 20.11
N LEU A 548 -5.33 15.77 19.99
CA LEU A 548 -6.38 16.43 19.20
C LEU A 548 -6.41 15.94 17.75
N ALA A 549 -5.24 15.77 17.13
CA ALA A 549 -5.14 15.27 15.76
C ALA A 549 -5.62 13.82 15.61
N LYS A 550 -5.55 13.03 16.67
CA LYS A 550 -6.00 11.63 16.73
C LYS A 550 -7.44 11.47 17.20
N CYS A 551 -7.98 12.50 17.87
CA CYS A 551 -9.35 12.46 18.38
C CYS A 551 -10.37 12.31 17.25
N THR A 552 -11.20 11.30 17.41
CA THR A 552 -12.41 11.05 16.64
C THR A 552 -13.64 11.29 17.53
N TRP A 553 -14.81 11.43 16.92
CA TRP A 553 -16.07 11.51 17.65
C TRP A 553 -16.48 10.11 18.13
N ASN A 554 -17.23 10.04 19.23
CA ASN A 554 -17.51 8.75 19.87
C ASN A 554 -18.83 8.16 19.35
N ALA A 555 -18.75 7.22 18.40
CA ALA A 555 -19.94 6.64 17.76
C ALA A 555 -20.86 5.85 18.70
N TRP A 556 -20.30 5.33 19.80
CA TRP A 556 -20.99 4.43 20.73
C TRP A 556 -21.53 5.12 21.98
N VAL A 557 -21.20 6.39 22.18
CA VAL A 557 -21.57 7.16 23.38
C VAL A 557 -22.47 8.31 22.97
N SER A 558 -23.72 8.28 23.45
CA SER A 558 -24.72 9.32 23.19
C SER A 558 -24.81 10.27 24.37
N GLY A 559 -24.75 11.57 24.10
CA GLY A 559 -24.89 12.60 25.13
C GLY A 559 -24.15 13.88 24.77
N THR A 560 -24.72 15.00 25.19
CA THR A 560 -24.13 16.35 25.08
C THR A 560 -24.07 16.92 26.50
N ASN A 561 -23.04 16.56 27.27
CA ASN A 561 -22.87 16.94 28.67
C ASN A 561 -22.16 18.29 28.83
N LEU A 562 -22.82 19.33 28.33
CA LEU A 562 -22.32 20.70 28.44
C LEU A 562 -22.18 21.15 29.90
N HIS A 563 -23.00 20.61 30.81
CA HIS A 563 -22.88 20.85 32.24
C HIS A 563 -21.48 20.46 32.76
N HIS A 564 -21.06 19.22 32.53
CA HIS A 564 -19.74 18.75 32.96
C HIS A 564 -18.61 19.52 32.26
N ALA A 565 -18.77 19.84 30.98
CA ALA A 565 -17.78 20.59 30.22
C ALA A 565 -17.54 21.99 30.81
N LEU A 566 -18.60 22.69 31.22
CA LEU A 566 -18.51 24.00 31.89
C LEU A 566 -17.86 23.88 33.28
N MET A 567 -18.22 22.84 34.06
CA MET A 567 -17.59 22.58 35.36
C MET A 567 -16.08 22.38 35.23
N LEU A 568 -15.66 21.54 34.27
CA LEU A 568 -14.25 21.29 34.00
C LEU A 568 -13.54 22.56 33.50
N SER A 569 -14.17 23.32 32.60
CA SER A 569 -13.64 24.60 32.09
C SER A 569 -13.39 25.59 33.22
N ARG A 570 -14.35 25.75 34.14
CA ARG A 570 -14.21 26.64 35.30
C ARG A 570 -13.05 26.19 36.20
N LYS A 571 -12.92 24.89 36.43
CA LYS A 571 -11.78 24.32 37.18
C LYS A 571 -10.44 24.62 36.50
N LEU A 572 -10.33 24.47 35.18
CA LEU A 572 -9.11 24.78 34.42
C LEU A 572 -8.79 26.27 34.48
N LEU A 573 -9.77 27.14 34.22
CA LEU A 573 -9.62 28.59 34.25
C LEU A 573 -9.33 29.15 35.65
N SER A 574 -9.75 28.46 36.72
CA SER A 574 -9.45 28.88 38.10
C SER A 574 -7.96 28.87 38.45
N LYS A 575 -7.16 28.09 37.71
CA LYS A 575 -5.70 27.99 37.89
C LYS A 575 -4.96 29.17 37.25
N GLU A 576 -5.57 29.83 36.27
CA GLU A 576 -4.95 30.93 35.53
C GLU A 576 -5.06 32.24 36.34
N LYS A 577 -3.91 32.88 36.58
CA LYS A 577 -3.83 34.14 37.35
C LYS A 577 -3.79 35.34 36.41
N GLY A 578 -4.80 36.19 36.52
CA GLY A 578 -4.91 37.44 35.76
C GLY A 578 -5.26 37.23 34.29
N GLY A 579 -5.76 38.29 33.64
CA GLY A 579 -6.14 38.25 32.23
C GLY A 579 -7.62 37.93 31.98
N ASN A 580 -8.01 37.95 30.71
CA ASN A 580 -9.38 37.67 30.28
C ASN A 580 -9.62 36.15 30.29
N ARG A 581 -10.68 35.70 30.99
CA ARG A 581 -11.09 34.29 31.00
C ARG A 581 -12.31 34.09 30.10
N GLN A 582 -12.21 33.16 29.16
CA GLN A 582 -13.31 32.87 28.26
C GLN A 582 -13.44 31.38 27.95
N ILE A 583 -14.66 30.97 27.64
CA ILE A 583 -15.02 29.65 27.14
C ILE A 583 -15.61 29.85 25.75
N LEU A 584 -15.09 29.13 24.76
CA LEU A 584 -15.63 29.04 23.41
C LEU A 584 -16.31 27.68 23.28
N VAL A 585 -17.60 27.64 22.96
CA VAL A 585 -18.37 26.40 22.84
C VAL A 585 -18.69 26.14 21.38
N VAL A 586 -18.29 24.99 20.85
CA VAL A 586 -18.69 24.53 19.51
C VAL A 586 -19.61 23.34 19.67
N THR A 587 -20.88 23.48 19.26
CA THR A 587 -21.90 22.45 19.44
C THR A 587 -22.95 22.49 18.32
N ASP A 588 -23.52 21.33 17.98
CA ASP A 588 -24.72 21.21 17.14
C ASP A 588 -25.95 20.75 17.94
N GLY A 589 -25.75 20.25 19.16
CA GLY A 589 -26.80 19.74 20.03
C GLY A 589 -27.08 20.59 21.26
N GLU A 590 -28.30 20.46 21.76
CA GLU A 590 -28.72 20.91 23.10
C GLU A 590 -28.24 19.94 24.19
N PRO A 591 -28.11 20.40 25.47
CA PRO A 591 -27.59 19.53 26.52
C PRO A 591 -28.57 18.39 26.84
N THR A 592 -28.19 17.18 26.45
CA THR A 592 -28.96 15.93 26.70
C THR A 592 -28.46 15.17 27.93
N ALA A 593 -27.29 15.55 28.47
CA ALA A 593 -26.69 14.90 29.64
C ALA A 593 -26.22 15.91 30.71
N HIS A 594 -26.21 15.48 31.97
CA HIS A 594 -25.64 16.24 33.10
C HIS A 594 -25.05 15.29 34.15
N LEU A 595 -24.15 15.78 35.01
CA LEU A 595 -23.65 14.99 36.15
C LEU A 595 -24.61 14.99 37.35
N GLU A 596 -24.85 13.80 37.90
CA GLU A 596 -25.42 13.55 39.22
C GLU A 596 -24.37 12.86 40.10
N GLY A 597 -23.67 13.65 40.93
CA GLY A 597 -22.45 13.17 41.59
C GLY A 597 -21.38 12.85 40.56
N ASP A 598 -20.87 11.61 40.57
CA ASP A 598 -19.84 11.14 39.62
C ASP A 598 -20.43 10.42 38.39
N ARG A 599 -21.77 10.32 38.28
CA ARG A 599 -22.44 9.60 37.18
C ARG A 599 -23.11 10.56 36.21
N SER A 600 -22.99 10.26 34.92
CA SER A 600 -23.73 10.97 33.87
C SER A 600 -25.17 10.48 33.81
N PHE A 601 -26.11 11.40 33.89
CA PHE A 601 -27.53 11.20 33.60
C PHE A 601 -27.79 11.65 32.16
N PHE A 602 -28.36 10.77 31.34
CA PHE A 602 -28.71 11.03 29.94
C PHE A 602 -30.22 10.93 29.71
N ALA A 603 -30.78 11.87 28.95
CA ALA A 603 -32.17 11.85 28.50
C ALA A 603 -32.32 12.47 27.10
N TYR A 604 -33.04 11.78 26.22
CA TYR A 604 -33.42 12.30 24.90
C TYR A 604 -34.92 12.10 24.64
N PRO A 605 -35.69 13.15 24.33
CA PRO A 605 -35.31 14.58 24.31
C PRO A 605 -34.78 15.07 25.68
N PRO A 606 -34.05 16.22 25.74
CA PRO A 606 -33.50 16.72 26.99
C PRO A 606 -34.52 16.88 28.09
N SER A 607 -34.14 16.49 29.30
CA SER A 607 -34.95 16.76 30.48
C SER A 607 -34.81 18.21 30.92
N HIS A 608 -35.90 18.80 31.43
CA HIS A 608 -35.87 20.13 32.05
C HIS A 608 -34.84 20.22 33.20
N ARG A 609 -34.57 19.10 33.88
CA ARG A 609 -33.54 19.00 34.91
C ARG A 609 -32.13 19.19 34.34
N THR A 610 -31.81 18.51 33.23
CA THR A 610 -30.52 18.64 32.51
C THR A 610 -30.26 20.09 32.10
N GLU A 611 -31.28 20.74 31.54
CA GLU A 611 -31.21 22.14 31.15
C GLU A 611 -30.93 23.05 32.36
N LEU A 612 -31.68 22.88 33.46
CA LEU A 612 -31.51 23.67 34.67
C LEU A 612 -30.12 23.51 35.31
N GLU A 613 -29.59 22.29 35.41
CA GLU A 613 -28.25 22.07 35.95
C GLU A 613 -27.17 22.72 35.08
N THR A 614 -27.32 22.65 33.76
CA THR A 614 -26.41 23.34 32.83
C THR A 614 -26.46 24.85 33.04
N LEU A 615 -27.65 25.46 33.12
CA LEU A 615 -27.81 26.90 33.33
C LEU A 615 -27.31 27.36 34.72
N LYS A 616 -27.40 26.52 35.75
CA LYS A 616 -26.80 26.80 37.07
C LYS A 616 -25.28 26.93 36.95
N GLU A 617 -24.62 26.06 36.20
CA GLU A 617 -23.18 26.14 36.00
C GLU A 617 -22.79 27.36 35.14
N VAL A 618 -23.58 27.69 34.10
CA VAL A 618 -23.42 28.94 33.34
C VAL A 618 -23.42 30.15 34.29
N ARG A 619 -24.37 30.21 35.22
CA ARG A 619 -24.44 31.30 36.22
C ARG A 619 -23.19 31.35 37.10
N ARG A 620 -22.63 30.19 37.51
CA ARG A 620 -21.38 30.13 38.28
C ARG A 620 -20.20 30.64 37.46
N CYS A 621 -20.09 30.28 36.19
CA CYS A 621 -19.09 30.83 35.27
C CYS A 621 -19.20 32.36 35.17
N THR A 622 -20.41 32.90 35.04
CA THR A 622 -20.64 34.36 35.01
C THR A 622 -20.19 35.04 36.29
N GLN A 623 -20.47 34.44 37.46
CA GLN A 623 -20.06 34.99 38.76
C GLN A 623 -18.54 35.03 38.94
N GLU A 624 -17.80 34.22 38.18
CA GLU A 624 -16.34 34.20 38.15
C GLU A 624 -15.76 35.00 36.97
N ASP A 625 -16.53 35.91 36.35
CA ASP A 625 -16.10 36.73 35.21
C ASP A 625 -15.59 35.91 34.01
N ILE A 626 -16.14 34.71 33.81
CA ILE A 626 -15.83 33.86 32.66
C ILE A 626 -16.87 34.10 31.56
N VAL A 627 -16.44 34.63 30.41
CA VAL A 627 -17.32 34.88 29.26
C VAL A 627 -17.47 33.60 28.43
N ILE A 628 -18.70 33.26 28.04
CA ILE A 628 -19.04 32.07 27.26
C ILE A 628 -19.54 32.54 25.89
N ASN A 629 -18.77 32.28 24.83
CA ASN A 629 -19.22 32.48 23.46
C ASN A 629 -19.57 31.13 22.84
N THR A 630 -20.75 31.02 22.23
CA THR A 630 -21.26 29.77 21.66
C THR A 630 -21.33 29.86 20.13
N PHE A 631 -20.76 28.88 19.45
CA PHE A 631 -20.79 28.69 18.00
C PHE A 631 -21.69 27.49 17.71
N MET A 632 -22.87 27.77 17.20
CA MET A 632 -23.88 26.78 16.87
C MET A 632 -23.72 26.37 15.41
N LEU A 633 -23.64 25.06 15.15
CA LEU A 633 -23.56 24.49 13.80
C LEU A 633 -24.92 24.05 13.24
N GLU A 634 -25.94 23.97 14.09
CA GLU A 634 -27.32 23.67 13.72
C GLU A 634 -28.27 24.76 14.27
N ASN A 635 -29.44 24.92 13.64
CA ASN A 635 -30.39 26.00 13.90
C ASN A 635 -31.77 25.50 14.39
N ASN A 636 -31.82 24.39 15.12
CA ASN A 636 -33.08 23.90 15.68
C ASN A 636 -33.65 24.85 16.75
N TYR A 637 -34.98 24.90 16.87
CA TYR A 637 -35.67 25.86 17.75
C TYR A 637 -35.31 25.70 19.24
N GLN A 638 -35.08 24.46 19.69
CA GLN A 638 -34.84 24.16 21.09
C GLN A 638 -33.43 24.61 21.53
N LEU A 639 -32.40 24.33 20.72
CA LEU A 639 -31.03 24.78 20.91
C LEU A 639 -30.95 26.31 20.91
N VAL A 640 -31.61 26.97 19.95
CA VAL A 640 -31.69 28.44 19.89
C VAL A 640 -32.20 29.00 21.21
N ASN A 641 -33.33 28.48 21.70
CA ASN A 641 -33.96 28.97 22.92
C ASN A 641 -33.12 28.68 24.18
N PHE A 642 -32.42 27.54 24.22
CA PHE A 642 -31.45 27.23 25.27
C PHE A 642 -30.26 28.21 25.26
N VAL A 643 -29.64 28.42 24.09
CA VAL A 643 -28.47 29.29 23.93
C VAL A 643 -28.84 30.76 24.19
N GLU A 644 -30.03 31.22 23.82
CA GLU A 644 -30.51 32.55 24.19
C GLU A 644 -30.58 32.73 25.72
N ARG A 645 -31.10 31.73 26.46
CA ARG A 645 -31.14 31.76 27.92
C ARG A 645 -29.73 31.76 28.52
N MET A 646 -28.83 30.93 28.00
CA MET A 646 -27.41 30.94 28.39
C MET A 646 -26.78 32.32 28.16
N THR A 647 -26.99 32.91 26.99
CA THR A 647 -26.44 34.21 26.59
C THR A 647 -26.95 35.33 27.49
N ARG A 648 -28.24 35.33 27.85
CA ARG A 648 -28.83 36.30 28.79
C ARG A 648 -28.24 36.20 30.20
N ILE A 649 -27.87 35.00 30.65
CA ILE A 649 -27.27 34.79 31.98
C ILE A 649 -25.78 35.17 31.99
N ASN A 650 -25.05 34.86 30.92
CA ASN A 650 -23.59 35.08 30.88
C ASN A 650 -23.15 36.43 30.28
N SER A 651 -24.02 37.10 29.51
CA SER A 651 -23.66 38.27 28.69
C SER A 651 -22.59 37.99 27.62
N GLY A 652 -22.43 36.72 27.25
CA GLY A 652 -21.61 36.30 26.11
C GLY A 652 -22.30 36.51 24.76
N ARG A 653 -21.82 35.85 23.72
CA ARG A 653 -22.40 35.93 22.35
C ARG A 653 -22.71 34.55 21.79
N ALA A 654 -23.73 34.49 20.95
CA ALA A 654 -24.08 33.30 20.17
C ALA A 654 -23.88 33.60 18.68
N PHE A 655 -23.19 32.68 17.99
CA PHE A 655 -22.92 32.74 16.56
C PHE A 655 -23.61 31.58 15.87
N TYR A 656 -24.37 31.90 14.82
CA TYR A 656 -24.93 30.90 13.92
C TYR A 656 -23.94 30.68 12.79
N SER A 657 -23.44 29.46 12.66
CA SER A 657 -22.42 29.11 11.66
C SER A 657 -22.72 27.79 10.98
N SER A 658 -22.16 27.61 9.80
CA SER A 658 -22.06 26.30 9.15
C SER A 658 -20.65 25.73 9.38
N ALA A 659 -20.47 24.42 9.19
CA ALA A 659 -19.15 23.79 9.25
C ALA A 659 -18.10 24.52 8.37
N ALA A 660 -18.52 25.01 7.20
CA ALA A 660 -17.64 25.73 6.27
C ALA A 660 -17.18 27.10 6.81
N ASN A 661 -18.03 27.81 7.56
CA ASN A 661 -17.76 29.17 7.98
C ASN A 661 -17.34 29.28 9.46
N LEU A 662 -17.36 28.16 10.21
CA LEU A 662 -17.00 28.13 11.64
C LEU A 662 -15.65 28.79 11.93
N GLY A 663 -14.67 28.55 11.06
CA GLY A 663 -13.33 29.11 11.20
C GLY A 663 -13.28 30.63 11.11
N GLU A 664 -14.07 31.23 10.22
CA GLU A 664 -14.15 32.68 10.10
C GLU A 664 -14.66 33.30 11.39
N TYR A 665 -15.83 32.85 11.86
CA TYR A 665 -16.45 33.46 13.04
C TYR A 665 -15.59 33.26 14.29
N LEU A 666 -15.06 32.06 14.51
CA LEU A 666 -14.29 31.75 15.72
C LEU A 666 -12.98 32.53 15.77
N LEU A 667 -12.20 32.56 14.68
CA LEU A 667 -10.93 33.28 14.65
C LEU A 667 -11.11 34.79 14.68
N VAL A 668 -12.09 35.33 13.94
CA VAL A 668 -12.41 36.77 13.97
C VAL A 668 -12.86 37.16 15.37
N ASP A 669 -13.67 36.33 16.01
CA ASP A 669 -14.17 36.62 17.35
C ASP A 669 -13.03 36.69 18.37
N TYR A 670 -12.13 35.71 18.33
CA TYR A 670 -10.94 35.68 19.17
C TYR A 670 -10.10 36.95 19.04
N VAL A 671 -9.79 37.36 17.80
CA VAL A 671 -8.98 38.55 17.51
C VAL A 671 -9.71 39.84 17.90
N THR A 672 -11.02 39.91 17.66
CA THR A 672 -11.83 41.12 17.91
C THR A 672 -12.05 41.36 19.41
N ASN A 673 -12.29 40.28 20.19
CA ASN A 673 -12.49 40.38 21.63
C ASN A 673 -11.21 40.87 22.35
N ARG A 674 -10.04 40.51 21.82
CA ARG A 674 -8.74 41.08 22.19
C ARG A 674 -8.68 42.60 21.98
N ARG A 675 -9.18 43.11 20.85
CA ARG A 675 -9.14 44.55 20.52
C ARG A 675 -10.11 45.39 21.36
N LYS A 676 -11.34 44.93 21.57
CA LYS A 676 -12.40 45.71 22.27
C LYS A 676 -12.15 45.95 23.76
N ARG A 677 -11.35 45.11 24.43
CA ARG A 677 -11.05 45.27 25.87
C ARG A 677 -9.75 46.00 26.16
N VAL A 678 -8.95 46.29 25.13
CA VAL A 678 -7.83 47.24 25.24
C VAL A 678 -8.33 48.69 25.22
N SER A 679 -9.54 48.92 24.71
CA SER A 679 -10.18 50.24 24.59
C SER A 679 -11.14 50.61 25.73
N ALA A 680 -11.18 49.84 26.83
CA ALA A 680 -12.11 50.05 27.95
C ALA A 680 -11.42 50.64 29.18
#